data_AF-A0A1W5DBR7-F1
#
_entry.id   AF-A0A1W5DBR7-F1
#
_cell.length_a   1.000
_cell.length_b   1.000
_cell.length_c   1.000
_cell.angle_alpha   90.00
_cell.angle_beta   90.00
_cell.angle_gamma   90.00
#
_symmetry.space_group_name_H-M   'P 1'
#
loop_
_entity.id
_entity.type
_entity.pdbx_description
1 polymer ?
#
loop_
_entity_poly.entity_id
_entity_poly.type
_entity_poly.pdbx_seq_one_letter_code
_entity_poly.pdbx_strand_id
1 'polypeptide(L)'
;MPDTEVTVESLPKLLENDTKVKLAGADVDGILRGKLISKKKFLSIAEDGFGFCSVIFGWDMHDQTYFKELKISNLENGYKDIIAIPDLSSFRRIPWEDDVPFFLLSFFDPDTKAPVSADPRGLLRTAAEKLEKQGLGAMAGAEYEFYQFRAPPNPNLPSTERNSSSTATFLNENPVSSLPPLTEGMFGYSLTRPVHNQDYYYGIFDACERFKCNIEGWHTESGPGVFEAALEFGEIKQMADRAGLFKYVVKSLGSKFGITPCFMAKPRQGLPGNSGHMHVSIVDNSGKNLFYRGSQDENPPYPDLAYLSDMGRHFLAGLLDGLPDVMPIVAPTVNSYKRLVENFWAPVTVSWGLEHRAASIRLIAPPTASAKATRFEVRVCGADANPFLVLAAILALGWRGVEKEMEIKVPPLGKGEDVGGEADKGERLAKSLKEATARFVAKESVAREVFGDEFVEHFGGTREHESHRNGFVLYAFIITPSTPLDTEPITARYKYTTMAQHGHSDACCNIPPIVAKGYSPKGKYIDIDGMKTYTTGPSTAKEAILIIYDIFGFGPQTLQGADILAHSDESHQYQIFIPDFLEGQYADHAWFPPDTKEKGEKMGAFFQGPAAPPKTASRIPNVVKLIAEKTEGSIQTWGALGMCWGGKIVSLVSQQGTPFKVVAEVHPAMVDPNDAKGITVPICMLASKDEDPDAVKGFEKELKVKSHVETFPDQVHGWMAARADLEDDKVKKEYERGYKVLLEFYHQYIPSGRASKM
;
A
#
# COMPACT_ATOMS: atom_id res chain seq x y z
N MET A 1 21.89 -37.46 9.44
CA MET A 1 21.78 -38.31 10.63
C MET A 1 20.30 -38.57 10.85
N PRO A 2 19.85 -39.75 11.32
CA PRO A 2 18.47 -39.87 11.80
C PRO A 2 18.22 -38.72 12.79
N ASP A 3 17.11 -37.99 12.62
CA ASP A 3 16.75 -36.84 13.46
C ASP A 3 16.73 -37.29 14.91
N THR A 4 17.87 -37.12 15.59
CA THR A 4 17.98 -37.37 17.01
C THR A 4 17.31 -36.18 17.67
N GLU A 5 16.27 -36.44 18.45
CA GLU A 5 15.53 -35.40 19.14
C GLU A 5 16.50 -34.50 19.92
N VAL A 6 16.45 -33.20 19.64
CA VAL A 6 17.31 -32.22 20.29
C VAL A 6 16.69 -31.87 21.63
N THR A 7 17.30 -32.37 22.72
CA THR A 7 16.90 -32.08 24.10
C THR A 7 17.92 -31.18 24.80
N VAL A 8 17.55 -30.58 25.93
CA VAL A 8 18.45 -29.76 26.75
C VAL A 8 19.74 -30.52 27.12
N GLU A 9 19.60 -31.80 27.46
CA GLU A 9 20.71 -32.69 27.83
C GLU A 9 21.65 -32.97 26.64
N SER A 10 21.11 -33.00 25.42
CA SER A 10 21.89 -33.24 24.21
C SER A 10 22.71 -32.02 23.75
N LEU A 11 22.29 -30.80 24.12
CA LEU A 11 22.85 -29.55 23.60
C LEU A 11 24.37 -29.37 23.82
N PRO A 12 24.95 -29.69 24.99
CA PRO A 12 26.39 -29.53 25.20
C PRO A 12 27.23 -30.34 24.21
N LYS A 13 26.76 -31.56 23.88
CA LYS A 13 27.40 -32.47 22.92
C LYS A 13 27.11 -32.05 21.49
N LEU A 14 25.86 -31.72 21.16
CA LEU A 14 25.45 -31.25 19.84
C LEU A 14 26.25 -30.02 19.40
N LEU A 15 26.52 -29.11 20.35
CA LEU A 15 27.19 -27.84 20.12
C LEU A 15 28.67 -27.87 20.50
N GLU A 16 29.29 -29.05 20.65
CA GLU A 16 30.65 -29.17 21.23
C GLU A 16 31.70 -28.29 20.52
N ASN A 17 31.56 -28.15 19.20
CA ASN A 17 32.48 -27.40 18.33
C ASN A 17 32.00 -25.96 18.01
N ASP A 18 30.84 -25.55 18.54
CA ASP A 18 30.27 -24.23 18.27
C ASP A 18 30.65 -23.24 19.39
N THR A 19 30.89 -21.99 19.04
CA THR A 19 31.15 -20.91 20.02
C THR A 19 29.96 -19.96 20.20
N LYS A 20 29.00 -20.01 19.27
CA LYS A 20 27.87 -19.09 19.14
C LYS A 20 26.64 -19.78 18.56
N VAL A 21 25.46 -19.26 18.86
CA VAL A 21 24.16 -19.76 18.39
C VAL A 21 23.32 -18.55 17.97
N LYS A 22 22.64 -18.65 16.83
CA LYS A 22 21.69 -17.64 16.36
C LYS A 22 20.27 -18.04 16.78
N LEU A 23 19.54 -17.09 17.35
CA LEU A 23 18.14 -17.27 17.75
C LEU A 23 17.29 -16.21 17.06
N ALA A 24 16.11 -16.58 16.56
CA ALA A 24 15.17 -15.60 16.01
C ALA A 24 13.71 -16.00 16.23
N GLY A 25 12.85 -15.02 16.47
CA GLY A 25 11.40 -15.16 16.38
C GLY A 25 10.85 -14.39 15.18
N ALA A 26 9.64 -14.71 14.74
CA ALA A 26 8.95 -13.94 13.72
C ALA A 26 8.15 -12.81 14.37
N ASP A 27 8.27 -11.59 13.85
CA ASP A 27 7.31 -10.51 14.16
C ASP A 27 5.99 -10.70 13.39
N VAL A 28 5.03 -9.80 13.62
CA VAL A 28 3.69 -9.86 13.01
C VAL A 28 3.73 -9.83 11.47
N ASP A 29 4.76 -9.21 10.88
CA ASP A 29 4.97 -9.11 9.43
C ASP A 29 5.75 -10.31 8.87
N GLY A 30 6.12 -11.28 9.72
CA GLY A 30 6.82 -12.49 9.32
C GLY A 30 8.32 -12.28 9.13
N ILE A 31 8.88 -11.19 9.65
CA ILE A 31 10.32 -10.91 9.60
C ILE A 31 11.00 -11.56 10.81
N LEU A 32 12.10 -12.25 10.56
CA LEU A 32 12.91 -12.84 11.63
C LEU A 32 13.66 -11.76 12.38
N ARG A 33 13.37 -11.61 13.68
CA ARG A 33 14.05 -10.71 14.61
C ARG A 33 14.78 -11.55 15.66
N GLY A 34 16.06 -11.29 15.88
CA GLY A 34 16.90 -12.23 16.59
C GLY A 34 18.24 -11.70 17.08
N LYS A 35 19.01 -12.59 17.72
CA LYS A 35 20.33 -12.29 18.28
C LYS A 35 21.29 -13.44 18.01
N LEU A 36 22.57 -13.10 17.83
CA LEU A 36 23.68 -14.06 17.92
C LEU A 36 24.20 -14.04 19.35
N ILE A 37 24.18 -15.18 20.03
CA ILE A 37 24.59 -15.28 21.44
C ILE A 37 25.72 -16.29 21.60
N SER A 38 26.52 -16.15 22.65
CA SER A 38 27.57 -17.13 22.97
C SER A 38 26.96 -18.48 23.34
N LYS A 39 27.65 -19.59 23.01
CA LYS A 39 27.23 -20.95 23.41
C LYS A 39 26.95 -21.04 24.92
N LYS A 40 27.80 -20.45 25.75
CA LYS A 40 27.62 -20.44 27.22
C LYS A 40 26.29 -19.80 27.62
N LYS A 41 25.92 -18.66 27.01
CA LYS A 41 24.63 -18.01 27.27
C LYS A 41 23.48 -18.87 26.76
N PHE A 42 23.58 -19.44 25.56
CA PHE A 42 22.54 -20.31 24.99
C PHE A 42 22.24 -21.50 25.90
N LEU A 43 23.26 -22.23 26.35
CA LEU A 43 23.08 -23.37 27.26
C LEU A 43 22.41 -22.97 28.58
N SER A 44 22.62 -21.73 29.06
CA SER A 44 22.00 -21.25 30.30
C SER A 44 20.55 -20.76 30.14
N ILE A 45 20.01 -20.71 28.91
CA ILE A 45 18.66 -20.20 28.62
C ILE A 45 17.81 -21.21 27.82
N ALA A 46 18.36 -22.37 27.50
CA ALA A 46 17.73 -23.31 26.56
C ALA A 46 16.40 -23.87 27.08
N GLU A 47 16.26 -24.01 28.40
CA GLU A 47 15.06 -24.50 29.07
C GLU A 47 14.14 -23.36 29.49
N ASP A 48 14.64 -22.43 30.32
CA ASP A 48 13.84 -21.37 30.95
C ASP A 48 13.62 -20.12 30.08
N GLY A 49 14.33 -20.02 28.96
CA GLY A 49 14.29 -18.84 28.09
C GLY A 49 15.06 -17.64 28.64
N PHE A 50 14.79 -16.47 28.06
CA PHE A 50 15.44 -15.20 28.38
C PHE A 50 14.55 -14.00 28.08
N GLY A 51 14.85 -12.85 28.70
CA GLY A 51 14.20 -11.58 28.38
C GLY A 51 14.49 -11.13 26.95
N PHE A 52 13.44 -10.79 26.22
CA PHE A 52 13.47 -10.24 24.88
C PHE A 52 12.62 -8.98 24.84
N CYS A 53 13.12 -7.91 24.21
CA CYS A 53 12.44 -6.63 24.20
C CYS A 53 11.09 -6.77 23.46
N SER A 54 10.00 -6.38 24.11
CA SER A 54 8.64 -6.49 23.56
C SER A 54 8.42 -5.69 22.29
N VAL A 55 9.30 -4.74 21.98
CA VAL A 55 9.28 -3.92 20.75
C VAL A 55 9.28 -4.73 19.46
N ILE A 56 9.66 -6.01 19.49
CA ILE A 56 9.43 -6.93 18.35
C ILE A 56 7.96 -6.93 17.88
N PHE A 57 7.02 -6.66 18.78
CA PHE A 57 5.59 -6.50 18.51
C PHE A 57 5.12 -5.05 18.72
N GLY A 58 6.04 -4.08 18.69
CA GLY A 58 5.76 -2.65 18.90
C GLY A 58 6.10 -1.75 17.71
N TRP A 59 6.64 -2.32 16.63
CA TRP A 59 7.10 -1.57 15.45
C TRP A 59 6.80 -2.26 14.12
N ASP A 60 6.83 -1.50 13.03
CA ASP A 60 6.65 -2.02 11.67
C ASP A 60 7.95 -2.62 11.09
N MET A 61 7.87 -3.12 9.85
CA MET A 61 9.02 -3.69 9.13
C MET A 61 10.21 -2.72 8.92
N HIS A 62 10.04 -1.43 9.18
CA HIS A 62 11.07 -0.39 9.10
C HIS A 62 11.55 0.06 10.49
N ASP A 63 11.23 -0.70 11.54
CA ASP A 63 11.57 -0.40 12.92
C ASP A 63 10.96 0.94 13.40
N GLN A 64 9.84 1.37 12.80
CA GLN A 64 9.07 2.52 13.27
C GLN A 64 8.00 2.05 14.25
N THR A 65 7.95 2.67 15.43
CA THR A 65 6.90 2.39 16.41
C THR A 65 5.52 2.66 15.82
N TYR A 66 4.54 1.83 16.16
CA TYR A 66 3.17 2.06 15.73
C TYR A 66 2.63 3.39 16.26
N PHE A 67 1.86 4.12 15.45
CA PHE A 67 1.31 5.42 15.87
C PHE A 67 0.38 5.31 17.09
N LYS A 68 -0.23 4.15 17.28
CA LYS A 68 -1.06 3.79 18.44
C LYS A 68 -0.25 2.87 19.33
N GLU A 69 -0.20 3.18 20.62
CA GLU A 69 0.36 2.28 21.63
C GLU A 69 -0.49 0.99 21.70
N LEU A 70 0.15 -0.15 21.44
CA LEU A 70 -0.51 -1.46 21.44
C LEU A 70 -0.19 -2.24 22.72
N LYS A 71 -1.08 -3.15 23.12
CA LYS A 71 -1.06 -3.80 24.45
C LYS A 71 0.25 -4.49 24.85
N ILE A 72 1.01 -5.04 23.90
CA ILE A 72 2.20 -5.87 24.20
C ILE A 72 3.42 -5.01 24.55
N SER A 73 3.69 -3.98 23.75
CA SER A 73 4.85 -3.10 23.90
C SER A 73 4.35 -1.66 23.95
N ASN A 74 4.21 -1.10 25.15
CA ASN A 74 3.72 0.27 25.32
C ASN A 74 4.28 1.01 26.53
N LEU A 75 4.04 2.31 26.54
CA LEU A 75 4.46 3.21 27.62
C LEU A 75 3.89 2.82 29.00
N GLU A 76 2.63 2.37 29.08
CA GLU A 76 1.97 2.03 30.36
C GLU A 76 2.65 0.85 31.06
N ASN A 77 3.05 -0.18 30.29
CA ASN A 77 3.79 -1.32 30.80
C ASN A 77 5.32 -1.11 30.82
N GLY A 78 5.79 0.09 30.43
CA GLY A 78 7.20 0.46 30.42
C GLY A 78 8.04 -0.23 29.34
N TYR A 79 7.42 -0.67 28.24
CA TYR A 79 8.06 -1.48 27.19
C TYR A 79 8.76 -2.72 27.77
N LYS A 80 8.09 -3.40 28.71
CA LYS A 80 8.65 -4.53 29.47
C LYS A 80 9.17 -5.64 28.54
N ASP A 81 10.17 -6.39 29.00
CA ASP A 81 10.61 -7.59 28.30
C ASP A 81 9.52 -8.69 28.32
N ILE A 82 9.43 -9.44 27.22
CA ILE A 82 8.72 -10.72 27.13
C ILE A 82 9.72 -11.88 27.27
N ILE A 83 9.24 -13.08 27.57
CA ILE A 83 10.10 -14.27 27.67
C ILE A 83 10.19 -14.92 26.29
N ALA A 84 11.40 -15.05 25.76
CA ALA A 84 11.68 -15.83 24.56
C ALA A 84 12.28 -17.19 24.95
N ILE A 85 11.66 -18.27 24.47
CA ILE A 85 12.12 -19.65 24.71
C ILE A 85 12.56 -20.27 23.37
N PRO A 86 13.80 -20.78 23.26
CA PRO A 86 14.22 -21.54 22.09
C PRO A 86 13.41 -22.83 21.91
N ASP A 87 12.86 -23.02 20.72
CA ASP A 87 12.23 -24.27 20.33
C ASP A 87 13.30 -25.25 19.82
N LEU A 88 13.65 -26.24 20.63
CA LEU A 88 14.72 -27.18 20.29
C LEU A 88 14.40 -28.05 19.07
N SER A 89 13.12 -28.29 18.79
CA SER A 89 12.68 -29.03 17.59
C SER A 89 12.95 -28.27 16.29
N SER A 90 13.15 -26.95 16.39
CA SER A 90 13.45 -26.08 15.24
C SER A 90 14.93 -26.01 14.87
N PHE A 91 15.78 -26.84 15.49
CA PHE A 91 17.23 -26.85 15.26
C PHE A 91 17.60 -26.98 13.77
N ARG A 92 18.40 -26.03 13.28
CA ARG A 92 18.98 -25.99 11.93
C ARG A 92 20.42 -25.48 12.01
N ARG A 93 21.19 -25.66 10.93
CA ARG A 93 22.49 -24.99 10.73
C ARG A 93 22.41 -24.12 9.49
N ILE A 94 22.86 -22.86 9.58
CA ILE A 94 22.75 -21.88 8.49
C ILE A 94 23.87 -22.12 7.48
N PRO A 95 23.60 -22.73 6.31
CA PRO A 95 24.65 -23.23 5.43
C PRO A 95 25.45 -22.12 4.72
N TRP A 96 24.92 -20.90 4.68
CA TRP A 96 25.57 -19.73 4.10
C TRP A 96 26.30 -18.84 5.13
N GLU A 97 26.32 -19.23 6.40
CA GLU A 97 27.02 -18.56 7.50
C GLU A 97 27.87 -19.54 8.30
N ASP A 98 28.73 -20.31 7.62
CA ASP A 98 29.65 -21.27 8.26
C ASP A 98 28.95 -22.26 9.20
N ASP A 99 27.76 -22.73 8.80
CA ASP A 99 26.95 -23.72 9.53
C ASP A 99 26.62 -23.34 10.98
N VAL A 100 26.48 -22.04 11.26
CA VAL A 100 26.07 -21.52 12.59
C VAL A 100 24.75 -22.18 13.04
N PRO A 101 24.70 -22.73 14.28
CA PRO A 101 23.47 -23.26 14.88
C PRO A 101 22.36 -22.21 14.95
N PHE A 102 21.15 -22.62 14.58
CA PHE A 102 19.97 -21.76 14.55
C PHE A 102 18.78 -22.43 15.23
N PHE A 103 18.05 -21.65 16.04
CA PHE A 103 16.78 -22.03 16.63
C PHE A 103 15.77 -20.90 16.49
N LEU A 104 14.51 -21.27 16.30
CA LEU A 104 13.39 -20.36 16.38
C LEU A 104 12.95 -20.15 17.84
N LEU A 105 12.36 -18.99 18.10
CA LEU A 105 11.85 -18.60 19.41
C LEU A 105 10.32 -18.70 19.45
N SER A 106 9.79 -18.94 20.65
CA SER A 106 8.39 -18.67 21.02
C SER A 106 8.36 -17.64 22.14
N PHE A 107 7.30 -16.83 22.18
CA PHE A 107 7.20 -15.72 23.11
C PHE A 107 6.08 -15.89 24.12
N PHE A 108 6.37 -15.56 25.39
CA PHE A 108 5.46 -15.72 26.52
C PHE A 108 5.46 -14.47 27.40
N ASP A 109 4.30 -14.14 27.97
CA ASP A 109 4.19 -13.05 28.93
C ASP A 109 4.95 -13.40 30.23
N PRO A 110 5.74 -12.48 30.79
CA PRO A 110 6.62 -12.78 31.91
C PRO A 110 5.87 -13.11 33.21
N ASP A 111 4.66 -12.58 33.38
CA ASP A 111 3.89 -12.65 34.62
C ASP A 111 2.97 -13.88 34.63
N THR A 112 2.25 -14.09 33.52
CA THR A 112 1.25 -15.16 33.38
C THR A 112 1.83 -16.44 32.77
N LYS A 113 2.98 -16.36 32.11
CA LYS A 113 3.57 -17.42 31.27
C LYS A 113 2.68 -17.85 30.10
N ALA A 114 1.61 -17.12 29.81
CA ALA A 114 0.76 -17.39 28.66
C ALA A 114 1.50 -17.04 27.36
N PRO A 115 1.22 -17.74 26.24
CA PRO A 115 1.73 -17.35 24.94
C PRO A 115 1.35 -15.91 24.60
N VAL A 116 2.29 -15.14 24.05
CA VAL A 116 1.99 -13.78 23.57
C VAL A 116 1.04 -13.88 22.38
N SER A 117 -0.08 -13.15 22.42
CA SER A 117 -1.14 -13.23 21.41
C SER A 117 -0.67 -12.90 20.00
N ALA A 118 0.31 -11.98 19.87
CA ALA A 118 0.88 -11.58 18.59
C ALA A 118 2.03 -12.48 18.09
N ASP A 119 2.45 -13.50 18.86
CA ASP A 119 3.44 -14.49 18.42
C ASP A 119 2.83 -15.35 17.29
N PRO A 120 3.31 -15.22 16.03
CA PRO A 120 2.72 -15.96 14.93
C PRO A 120 2.85 -17.49 15.10
N ARG A 121 3.98 -17.97 15.64
CA ARG A 121 4.18 -19.40 15.90
C ARG A 121 3.24 -19.88 17.01
N GLY A 122 3.07 -19.06 18.05
CA GLY A 122 2.15 -19.32 19.16
C GLY A 122 0.68 -19.41 18.71
N LEU A 123 0.24 -18.50 17.83
CA LEU A 123 -1.12 -18.48 17.31
C LEU A 123 -1.44 -19.76 16.50
N LEU A 124 -0.53 -20.16 15.59
CA LEU A 124 -0.68 -21.41 14.84
C LEU A 124 -0.67 -22.64 15.75
N ARG A 125 0.25 -22.69 16.73
CA ARG A 125 0.28 -23.77 17.72
C ARG A 125 -1.06 -23.92 18.43
N THR A 126 -1.64 -22.81 18.87
CA THR A 126 -2.94 -22.80 19.57
C THR A 126 -4.07 -23.30 18.68
N ALA A 127 -4.07 -22.94 17.39
CA ALA A 127 -5.04 -23.46 16.42
C ALA A 127 -4.87 -24.98 16.19
N ALA A 128 -3.63 -25.46 16.06
CA ALA A 128 -3.32 -26.88 15.86
C ALA A 128 -3.66 -27.75 17.07
N GLU A 129 -3.42 -27.28 18.29
CA GLU A 129 -3.70 -28.01 19.53
C GLU A 129 -5.19 -28.38 19.68
N LYS A 130 -6.12 -27.62 19.08
CA LYS A 130 -7.55 -27.96 19.08
C LYS A 130 -7.83 -29.28 18.36
N LEU A 131 -7.13 -29.54 17.25
CA LEU A 131 -7.24 -30.78 16.48
C LEU A 131 -6.49 -31.92 17.16
N GLU A 132 -5.28 -31.64 17.67
CA GLU A 132 -4.45 -32.65 18.33
C GLU A 132 -5.12 -33.28 19.55
N LYS A 133 -5.88 -32.48 20.32
CA LYS A 133 -6.71 -32.96 21.44
C LYS A 133 -7.78 -33.97 21.02
N GLN A 134 -8.14 -34.02 19.74
CA GLN A 134 -9.06 -34.99 19.16
C GLN A 134 -8.36 -36.15 18.44
N GLY A 135 -7.02 -36.24 18.53
CA GLY A 135 -6.24 -37.24 17.82
C GLY A 135 -6.18 -37.00 16.31
N LEU A 136 -6.25 -35.73 15.91
CA LEU A 136 -6.17 -35.28 14.52
C LEU A 136 -4.88 -34.48 14.29
N GLY A 137 -4.36 -34.55 13.08
CA GLY A 137 -3.26 -33.73 12.60
C GLY A 137 -3.68 -32.86 11.41
N ALA A 138 -2.86 -31.86 11.10
CA ALA A 138 -3.02 -31.05 9.90
C ALA A 138 -1.74 -31.06 9.07
N MET A 139 -1.90 -31.25 7.76
CA MET A 139 -0.83 -31.15 6.78
C MET A 139 -1.03 -29.87 5.96
N ALA A 140 0.07 -29.24 5.57
CA ALA A 140 0.03 -28.05 4.72
C ALA A 140 1.12 -28.05 3.66
N GLY A 141 0.92 -27.26 2.62
CA GLY A 141 1.90 -26.92 1.59
C GLY A 141 1.86 -25.42 1.29
N ALA A 142 2.96 -24.88 0.76
CA ALA A 142 3.05 -23.47 0.38
C ALA A 142 3.73 -23.32 -0.99
N GLU A 143 3.13 -22.50 -1.85
CA GLU A 143 3.68 -22.12 -3.15
C GLU A 143 3.94 -20.61 -3.13
N TYR A 144 5.16 -20.20 -3.46
CA TYR A 144 5.54 -18.79 -3.52
C TYR A 144 6.05 -18.41 -4.89
N GLU A 145 5.38 -17.46 -5.52
CA GLU A 145 5.91 -16.69 -6.64
C GLU A 145 6.66 -15.47 -6.12
N PHE A 146 7.79 -15.11 -6.75
CA PHE A 146 8.54 -13.92 -6.38
C PHE A 146 9.41 -13.41 -7.52
N TYR A 147 9.50 -12.08 -7.61
CA TYR A 147 10.34 -11.41 -8.59
C TYR A 147 11.78 -11.36 -8.10
N GLN A 148 12.70 -11.50 -9.04
CA GLN A 148 14.13 -11.33 -8.82
C GLN A 148 14.58 -10.09 -9.56
N PHE A 149 15.19 -9.13 -8.85
CA PHE A 149 15.72 -7.90 -9.44
C PHE A 149 17.24 -7.83 -9.32
N ARG A 150 17.88 -7.10 -10.24
CA ARG A 150 19.30 -6.78 -10.16
C ARG A 150 19.52 -5.34 -10.56
N ALA A 151 20.00 -4.53 -9.62
CA ALA A 151 20.37 -3.15 -9.92
C ALA A 151 21.59 -3.13 -10.86
N PRO A 152 21.65 -2.20 -11.83
CA PRO A 152 22.84 -1.99 -12.64
C PRO A 152 24.05 -1.64 -11.76
N PRO A 153 25.27 -2.09 -12.12
CA PRO A 153 26.49 -1.63 -11.47
C PRO A 153 26.61 -0.11 -11.59
N ASN A 154 26.93 0.58 -10.49
CA ASN A 154 27.21 2.02 -10.52
C ASN A 154 28.72 2.23 -10.76
N PRO A 155 29.15 2.81 -11.90
CA PRO A 155 30.57 3.01 -12.20
C PRO A 155 31.25 4.08 -11.33
N ASN A 156 30.46 4.96 -10.69
CA ASN A 156 30.95 6.07 -9.87
C ASN A 156 31.02 5.73 -8.37
N LEU A 157 30.41 4.60 -7.97
CA LEU A 157 30.58 4.02 -6.65
C LEU A 157 31.45 2.77 -6.82
N PRO A 158 32.77 2.83 -6.56
CA PRO A 158 33.61 1.65 -6.53
C PRO A 158 33.25 0.81 -5.30
N SER A 159 32.10 0.14 -5.32
CA SER A 159 31.80 -0.89 -4.33
C SER A 159 32.26 -2.22 -4.91
N THR A 160 33.18 -2.86 -4.20
CA THR A 160 33.41 -4.30 -4.32
C THR A 160 32.24 -5.11 -3.74
N GLU A 161 31.24 -4.42 -3.17
CA GLU A 161 30.08 -5.00 -2.55
C GLU A 161 29.06 -5.41 -3.62
N ARG A 162 28.98 -6.72 -3.89
CA ARG A 162 27.90 -7.33 -4.70
C ARG A 162 26.59 -7.44 -3.89
N ASN A 163 26.36 -6.57 -2.91
CA ASN A 163 25.21 -6.66 -2.02
C ASN A 163 23.95 -6.01 -2.62
N SER A 164 22.80 -6.47 -2.14
CA SER A 164 21.47 -5.95 -2.49
C SER A 164 21.25 -4.49 -2.09
N SER A 165 22.14 -3.88 -1.29
CA SER A 165 22.09 -2.45 -0.97
C SER A 165 22.24 -1.56 -2.21
N SER A 166 22.87 -2.08 -3.28
CA SER A 166 22.87 -1.42 -4.60
C SER A 166 21.46 -1.15 -5.13
N THR A 167 20.48 -2.01 -4.79
CA THR A 167 19.07 -1.76 -5.13
C THR A 167 18.51 -0.57 -4.37
N ALA A 168 18.77 -0.45 -3.06
CA ALA A 168 18.32 0.70 -2.28
C ALA A 168 18.95 2.01 -2.81
N THR A 169 20.25 2.01 -3.07
CA THR A 169 20.94 3.16 -3.68
C THR A 169 20.37 3.50 -5.04
N PHE A 170 20.16 2.50 -5.91
CA PHE A 170 19.58 2.71 -7.23
C PHE A 170 18.17 3.33 -7.15
N LEU A 171 17.34 2.85 -6.22
CA LEU A 171 15.98 3.34 -6.03
C LEU A 171 15.89 4.73 -5.38
N ASN A 172 16.96 5.22 -4.75
CA ASN A 172 17.02 6.61 -4.28
C ASN A 172 17.12 7.61 -5.45
N GLU A 173 17.74 7.21 -6.56
CA GLU A 173 18.01 8.07 -7.71
C GLU A 173 17.09 7.77 -8.90
N ASN A 174 16.42 6.61 -8.89
CA ASN A 174 15.66 6.11 -10.03
C ASN A 174 14.29 5.58 -9.58
N PRO A 175 13.24 5.71 -10.43
CA PRO A 175 11.93 5.19 -10.09
C PRO A 175 11.96 3.65 -10.00
N VAL A 176 11.08 3.07 -9.17
CA VAL A 176 10.95 1.59 -9.02
C VAL A 176 10.73 0.89 -10.36
N SER A 177 10.06 1.54 -11.31
CA SER A 177 9.84 1.02 -12.67
C SER A 177 11.12 0.82 -13.48
N SER A 178 12.22 1.46 -13.11
CA SER A 178 13.51 1.32 -13.82
C SER A 178 14.36 0.15 -13.30
N LEU A 179 14.02 -0.46 -12.16
CA LEU A 179 14.82 -1.52 -11.55
C LEU A 179 14.79 -2.81 -12.40
N PRO A 180 15.88 -3.21 -13.06
CA PRO A 180 15.83 -4.31 -14.02
C PRO A 180 15.48 -5.66 -13.38
N PRO A 181 14.60 -6.46 -14.01
CA PRO A 181 14.38 -7.85 -13.61
C PRO A 181 15.65 -8.67 -13.87
N LEU A 182 15.80 -9.79 -13.16
CA LEU A 182 16.96 -10.67 -13.31
C LEU A 182 17.04 -11.28 -14.72
N THR A 183 15.88 -11.52 -15.34
CA THR A 183 15.74 -11.99 -16.72
C THR A 183 14.53 -11.33 -17.38
N GLU A 184 14.60 -11.13 -18.70
CA GLU A 184 13.54 -10.47 -19.47
C GLU A 184 12.43 -11.43 -19.95
N GLY A 185 11.24 -10.87 -20.14
CA GLY A 185 10.08 -11.48 -20.82
C GLY A 185 9.25 -12.49 -20.01
N MET A 186 8.16 -12.95 -20.62
CA MET A 186 7.16 -13.85 -20.02
C MET A 186 7.53 -15.33 -20.26
N PHE A 187 8.45 -15.87 -19.46
CA PHE A 187 8.99 -17.22 -19.65
C PHE A 187 8.64 -18.16 -18.49
N GLY A 188 7.35 -18.42 -18.27
CA GLY A 188 6.92 -19.47 -17.34
C GLY A 188 7.40 -20.86 -17.79
N TYR A 189 7.77 -21.73 -16.85
CA TYR A 189 8.24 -23.10 -17.07
C TYR A 189 9.46 -23.24 -18.01
N SER A 190 10.34 -22.23 -18.05
CA SER A 190 11.52 -22.25 -18.90
C SER A 190 12.68 -23.01 -18.25
N LEU A 191 13.20 -24.00 -18.97
CA LEU A 191 14.40 -24.73 -18.57
C LEU A 191 15.70 -23.99 -18.90
N THR A 192 15.68 -23.04 -19.83
CA THR A 192 16.89 -22.35 -20.30
C THR A 192 17.11 -21.03 -19.59
N ARG A 193 16.06 -20.36 -19.09
CA ARG A 193 16.19 -19.09 -18.37
C ARG A 193 17.04 -19.17 -17.11
N PRO A 194 16.92 -20.21 -16.25
CA PRO A 194 17.77 -20.35 -15.07
C PRO A 194 19.27 -20.44 -15.38
N VAL A 195 19.67 -20.94 -16.57
CA VAL A 195 21.08 -21.12 -16.97
C VAL A 195 21.86 -19.79 -16.94
N HIS A 196 21.20 -18.65 -17.18
CA HIS A 196 21.84 -17.33 -17.11
C HIS A 196 22.29 -16.93 -15.69
N ASN A 197 21.71 -17.53 -14.65
CA ASN A 197 22.02 -17.23 -13.25
C ASN A 197 22.10 -18.54 -12.44
N GLN A 198 22.74 -19.55 -13.02
CA GLN A 198 22.68 -20.94 -12.59
C GLN A 198 23.13 -21.15 -11.13
N ASP A 199 24.25 -20.53 -10.72
CA ASP A 199 24.78 -20.65 -9.35
C ASP A 199 23.81 -20.12 -8.29
N TYR A 200 23.09 -19.05 -8.61
CA TYR A 200 22.08 -18.50 -7.71
C TYR A 200 20.84 -19.39 -7.65
N TYR A 201 20.38 -19.85 -8.81
CA TYR A 201 19.17 -20.66 -8.94
C TYR A 201 19.30 -22.01 -8.22
N TYR A 202 20.38 -22.75 -8.45
CA TYR A 202 20.63 -24.02 -7.75
C TYR A 202 21.15 -23.80 -6.33
N GLY A 203 21.89 -22.72 -6.07
CA GLY A 203 22.34 -22.39 -4.72
C GLY A 203 21.18 -22.18 -3.73
N ILE A 204 20.04 -21.64 -4.18
CA ILE A 204 18.80 -21.59 -3.38
C ILE A 204 18.30 -23.00 -3.06
N PHE A 205 18.18 -23.85 -4.07
CA PHE A 205 17.66 -25.22 -3.92
C PHE A 205 18.51 -26.02 -2.91
N ASP A 206 19.83 -26.01 -3.08
CA ASP A 206 20.76 -26.76 -2.22
C ASP A 206 20.78 -26.20 -0.78
N ALA A 207 20.71 -24.87 -0.62
CA ALA A 207 20.66 -24.26 0.70
C ALA A 207 19.34 -24.54 1.42
N CYS A 208 18.23 -24.59 0.68
CA CYS A 208 16.93 -24.96 1.19
C CYS A 208 16.94 -26.39 1.76
N GLU A 209 17.48 -27.36 1.01
CA GLU A 209 17.63 -28.74 1.50
C GLU A 209 18.44 -28.80 2.81
N ARG A 210 19.61 -28.14 2.85
CA ARG A 210 20.47 -28.10 4.04
C ARG A 210 19.85 -27.38 5.23
N PHE A 211 19.01 -26.37 4.98
CA PHE A 211 18.35 -25.57 6.02
C PHE A 211 16.95 -26.10 6.40
N LYS A 212 16.58 -27.31 5.95
CA LYS A 212 15.26 -27.95 6.18
C LYS A 212 14.08 -27.12 5.62
N CYS A 213 14.32 -26.42 4.51
CA CYS A 213 13.34 -25.63 3.76
C CYS A 213 13.07 -26.23 2.36
N ASN A 214 12.95 -27.55 2.29
CA ASN A 214 12.92 -28.33 1.05
C ASN A 214 11.90 -27.80 0.03
N ILE A 215 12.32 -27.82 -1.23
CA ILE A 215 11.54 -27.40 -2.39
C ILE A 215 11.16 -28.66 -3.18
N GLU A 216 9.87 -28.86 -3.45
CA GLU A 216 9.34 -29.94 -4.26
C GLU A 216 9.30 -29.56 -5.75
N GLY A 217 8.86 -28.34 -6.05
CA GLY A 217 8.83 -27.76 -7.39
C GLY A 217 9.61 -26.46 -7.45
N TRP A 218 10.49 -26.32 -8.45
CA TRP A 218 11.33 -25.14 -8.65
C TRP A 218 11.37 -24.80 -10.13
N HIS A 219 10.83 -23.64 -10.52
CA HIS A 219 10.77 -23.23 -11.92
C HIS A 219 10.69 -21.71 -12.08
N THR A 220 10.83 -21.24 -13.32
CA THR A 220 10.44 -19.88 -13.66
C THR A 220 8.94 -19.78 -13.81
N GLU A 221 8.37 -18.63 -13.48
CA GLU A 221 6.93 -18.38 -13.60
C GLU A 221 6.67 -17.20 -14.55
N SER A 222 5.40 -16.96 -14.85
CA SER A 222 4.89 -15.95 -15.76
C SER A 222 5.26 -14.55 -15.30
N GLY A 223 6.39 -14.05 -15.79
CA GLY A 223 6.85 -12.69 -15.56
C GLY A 223 8.35 -12.56 -15.76
N PRO A 224 8.85 -11.35 -16.02
CA PRO A 224 10.28 -11.13 -16.15
C PRO A 224 10.97 -11.33 -14.79
N GLY A 225 11.82 -12.35 -14.71
CA GLY A 225 12.61 -12.65 -13.52
C GLY A 225 11.81 -13.28 -12.38
N VAL A 226 10.63 -13.84 -12.67
CA VAL A 226 9.79 -14.49 -11.65
C VAL A 226 10.19 -15.95 -11.51
N PHE A 227 10.39 -16.38 -10.27
CA PHE A 227 10.51 -17.80 -9.89
C PHE A 227 9.31 -18.21 -9.06
N GLU A 228 8.99 -19.49 -9.11
CA GLU A 228 8.02 -20.14 -8.22
C GLU A 228 8.69 -21.30 -7.49
N ALA A 229 8.49 -21.35 -6.18
CA ALA A 229 8.83 -22.48 -5.33
C ALA A 229 7.56 -23.11 -4.76
N ALA A 230 7.29 -24.35 -5.14
CA ALA A 230 6.41 -25.23 -4.38
C ALA A 230 7.25 -25.90 -3.31
N LEU A 231 7.01 -25.57 -2.05
CA LEU A 231 7.73 -26.18 -0.93
C LEU A 231 7.16 -27.57 -0.65
N GLU A 232 8.04 -28.51 -0.29
CA GLU A 232 7.62 -29.85 0.10
C GLU A 232 6.56 -29.74 1.21
N PHE A 233 5.43 -30.42 1.07
CA PHE A 233 4.37 -30.38 2.08
C PHE A 233 4.81 -31.06 3.38
N GLY A 234 4.11 -30.81 4.49
CA GLY A 234 4.45 -31.39 5.78
C GLY A 234 3.41 -31.11 6.85
N GLU A 235 3.71 -31.51 8.08
CA GLU A 235 2.92 -31.12 9.25
C GLU A 235 2.85 -29.59 9.34
N ILE A 236 1.66 -29.05 9.67
CA ILE A 236 1.35 -27.63 9.49
C ILE A 236 2.29 -26.68 10.24
N LYS A 237 2.74 -27.01 11.46
CA LYS A 237 3.66 -26.14 12.23
C LYS A 237 5.04 -26.13 11.59
N GLN A 238 5.55 -27.30 11.18
CA GLN A 238 6.83 -27.39 10.46
C GLN A 238 6.75 -26.72 9.08
N MET A 239 5.62 -26.83 8.40
CA MET A 239 5.39 -26.18 7.11
C MET A 239 5.40 -24.66 7.26
N ALA A 240 4.81 -24.11 8.32
CA ALA A 240 4.85 -22.67 8.57
C ALA A 240 6.30 -22.17 8.81
N ASP A 241 7.09 -22.91 9.60
CA ASP A 241 8.52 -22.64 9.77
C ASP A 241 9.25 -22.67 8.42
N ARG A 242 9.06 -23.73 7.63
CA ARG A 242 9.65 -23.90 6.29
C ARG A 242 9.28 -22.74 5.37
N ALA A 243 8.01 -22.34 5.33
CA ALA A 243 7.53 -21.26 4.48
C ALA A 243 8.08 -19.88 4.87
N GLY A 244 8.20 -19.59 6.17
CA GLY A 244 8.80 -18.35 6.66
C GLY A 244 10.31 -18.30 6.40
N LEU A 245 11.00 -19.40 6.71
CA LEU A 245 12.45 -19.53 6.56
C LEU A 245 12.89 -19.58 5.09
N PHE A 246 12.06 -20.09 4.17
CA PHE A 246 12.34 -20.03 2.72
C PHE A 246 12.63 -18.60 2.26
N LYS A 247 11.81 -17.63 2.67
CA LYS A 247 12.04 -16.20 2.35
C LYS A 247 13.37 -15.72 2.91
N TYR A 248 13.76 -16.19 4.09
CA TYR A 248 15.07 -15.88 4.69
C TYR A 248 16.24 -16.49 3.90
N VAL A 249 16.14 -17.74 3.45
CA VAL A 249 17.14 -18.40 2.58
C VAL A 249 17.34 -17.58 1.31
N VAL A 250 16.25 -17.31 0.59
CA VAL A 250 16.27 -16.63 -0.71
C VAL A 250 16.85 -15.21 -0.60
N LYS A 251 16.40 -14.43 0.40
CA LYS A 251 16.91 -13.07 0.65
C LYS A 251 18.39 -13.09 1.06
N SER A 252 18.79 -14.04 1.91
CA SER A 252 20.18 -14.15 2.37
C SER A 252 21.12 -14.50 1.22
N LEU A 253 20.74 -15.47 0.37
CA LEU A 253 21.55 -15.84 -0.78
C LEU A 253 21.53 -14.78 -1.88
N GLY A 254 20.39 -14.15 -2.15
CA GLY A 254 20.28 -13.08 -3.15
C GLY A 254 21.32 -11.99 -2.92
N SER A 255 21.54 -11.62 -1.66
CA SER A 255 22.55 -10.63 -1.28
C SER A 255 23.99 -11.01 -1.67
N LYS A 256 24.34 -12.30 -1.76
CA LYS A 256 25.66 -12.77 -2.20
C LYS A 256 25.87 -12.64 -3.71
N PHE A 257 24.79 -12.59 -4.48
CA PHE A 257 24.79 -12.55 -5.95
C PHE A 257 24.38 -11.19 -6.51
N GLY A 258 24.21 -10.16 -5.67
CA GLY A 258 23.69 -8.84 -6.08
C GLY A 258 22.28 -8.90 -6.63
N ILE A 259 21.48 -9.85 -6.14
CA ILE A 259 20.09 -10.04 -6.54
C ILE A 259 19.21 -9.64 -5.36
N THR A 260 18.14 -8.92 -5.65
CA THR A 260 17.14 -8.50 -4.67
C THR A 260 15.83 -9.25 -4.94
N PRO A 261 15.55 -10.31 -4.18
CA PRO A 261 14.27 -11.01 -4.23
C PRO A 261 13.15 -10.15 -3.67
N CYS A 262 12.01 -10.15 -4.34
CA CYS A 262 10.84 -9.35 -4.01
C CYS A 262 9.60 -10.24 -3.92
N PHE A 263 9.13 -10.42 -2.69
CA PHE A 263 7.93 -11.18 -2.34
C PHE A 263 6.69 -10.28 -2.20
N MET A 264 6.76 -9.00 -2.54
CA MET A 264 5.60 -8.10 -2.53
C MET A 264 4.51 -8.66 -3.45
N ALA A 265 3.23 -8.59 -3.06
CA ALA A 265 2.14 -9.17 -3.85
C ALA A 265 2.02 -8.60 -5.27
N LYS A 266 2.35 -7.32 -5.47
CA LYS A 266 2.30 -6.65 -6.77
C LYS A 266 3.51 -5.73 -6.95
N PRO A 267 4.68 -6.26 -7.36
CA PRO A 267 5.89 -5.47 -7.54
C PRO A 267 5.84 -4.54 -8.76
N ARG A 268 5.11 -4.97 -9.81
CA ARG A 268 5.06 -4.29 -11.12
C ARG A 268 3.62 -4.11 -11.59
N GLN A 269 3.26 -2.89 -11.99
CA GLN A 269 1.99 -2.62 -12.65
C GLN A 269 1.98 -3.26 -14.05
N GLY A 270 0.82 -3.78 -14.46
CA GLY A 270 0.63 -4.40 -15.79
C GLY A 270 1.20 -5.82 -15.95
N LEU A 271 1.97 -6.33 -14.97
CA LEU A 271 2.51 -7.69 -14.96
C LEU A 271 1.83 -8.55 -13.88
N PRO A 272 1.88 -9.90 -13.95
CA PRO A 272 1.38 -10.76 -12.90
C PRO A 272 1.95 -10.41 -11.51
N GLY A 273 1.12 -10.56 -10.48
CA GLY A 273 1.54 -10.40 -9.09
C GLY A 273 2.24 -11.66 -8.57
N ASN A 274 2.70 -11.62 -7.33
CA ASN A 274 3.29 -12.75 -6.63
C ASN A 274 2.24 -13.43 -5.73
N SER A 275 1.86 -14.65 -6.08
CA SER A 275 1.01 -15.50 -5.24
C SER A 275 1.77 -16.16 -4.08
N GLY A 276 1.03 -16.47 -3.02
CA GLY A 276 1.52 -17.22 -1.87
C GLY A 276 0.52 -18.31 -1.48
N HIS A 277 0.15 -19.20 -2.40
CA HIS A 277 -0.93 -20.16 -2.19
C HIS A 277 -0.64 -21.11 -1.03
N MET A 278 -1.65 -21.33 -0.18
CA MET A 278 -1.53 -22.19 0.99
C MET A 278 -2.49 -23.37 0.87
N HIS A 279 -1.95 -24.58 0.99
CA HIS A 279 -2.72 -25.81 0.94
C HIS A 279 -2.93 -26.37 2.34
N VAL A 280 -4.09 -26.98 2.61
CA VAL A 280 -4.37 -27.65 3.88
C VAL A 280 -5.16 -28.94 3.70
N SER A 281 -4.85 -29.95 4.52
CA SER A 281 -5.66 -31.16 4.70
C SER A 281 -5.61 -31.62 6.16
N ILE A 282 -6.69 -32.24 6.64
CA ILE A 282 -6.72 -32.86 7.97
C ILE A 282 -6.46 -34.37 7.83
N VAL A 283 -5.71 -34.93 8.77
CA VAL A 283 -5.35 -36.34 8.83
C VAL A 283 -5.67 -36.94 10.20
N ASP A 284 -5.88 -38.25 10.26
CA ASP A 284 -5.88 -38.98 11.54
C ASP A 284 -4.45 -39.33 12.00
N ASN A 285 -4.33 -39.94 13.18
CA ASN A 285 -3.06 -40.41 13.74
C ASN A 285 -2.29 -41.43 12.85
N SER A 286 -2.94 -42.04 11.86
CA SER A 286 -2.28 -42.94 10.89
C SER A 286 -1.77 -42.19 9.65
N GLY A 287 -2.05 -40.89 9.53
CA GLY A 287 -1.76 -40.07 8.36
C GLY A 287 -2.80 -40.20 7.24
N LYS A 288 -3.96 -40.82 7.51
CA LYS A 288 -5.03 -40.94 6.51
C LYS A 288 -5.73 -39.59 6.36
N ASN A 289 -5.84 -39.11 5.11
CA ASN A 289 -6.55 -37.88 4.77
C ASN A 289 -8.06 -38.01 5.06
N LEU A 290 -8.58 -37.09 5.88
CA LEU A 290 -9.96 -37.10 6.37
C LEU A 290 -10.91 -36.22 5.55
N PHE A 291 -10.41 -35.45 4.58
CA PHE A 291 -11.27 -34.73 3.64
C PHE A 291 -11.85 -35.64 2.55
N TYR A 292 -11.27 -36.82 2.33
CA TYR A 292 -11.78 -37.78 1.37
C TYR A 292 -12.77 -38.78 2.01
N ARG A 293 -13.92 -39.02 1.36
CA ARG A 293 -14.98 -39.90 1.91
C ARG A 293 -14.88 -41.39 1.53
N GLY A 294 -13.95 -41.78 0.65
CA GLY A 294 -13.76 -43.20 0.27
C GLY A 294 -14.56 -43.67 -0.95
N SER A 295 -15.79 -43.19 -1.11
CA SER A 295 -16.67 -43.49 -2.25
C SER A 295 -17.34 -42.24 -2.79
N GLN A 296 -17.96 -42.31 -3.96
CA GLN A 296 -18.81 -41.22 -4.43
C GLN A 296 -20.05 -41.09 -3.52
N ASP A 297 -20.41 -39.87 -3.16
CA ASP A 297 -21.72 -39.51 -2.64
C ASP A 297 -22.70 -39.44 -3.81
N GLU A 298 -23.80 -40.19 -3.74
CA GLU A 298 -24.82 -40.21 -4.78
C GLU A 298 -25.71 -38.95 -4.73
N ASN A 299 -25.79 -38.28 -3.58
CA ASN A 299 -26.62 -37.09 -3.39
C ASN A 299 -25.84 -35.95 -2.70
N PRO A 300 -24.71 -35.48 -3.26
CA PRO A 300 -23.97 -34.38 -2.67
C PRO A 300 -24.74 -33.06 -2.83
N PRO A 301 -24.56 -32.08 -1.92
CA PRO A 301 -25.18 -30.76 -2.07
C PRO A 301 -24.82 -30.07 -3.39
N TYR A 302 -23.60 -30.32 -3.88
CA TYR A 302 -23.12 -29.94 -5.20
C TYR A 302 -22.32 -31.09 -5.81
N PRO A 303 -22.43 -31.37 -7.13
CA PRO A 303 -21.67 -32.44 -7.79
C PRO A 303 -20.15 -32.37 -7.56
N ASP A 304 -19.59 -31.16 -7.45
CA ASP A 304 -18.18 -30.87 -7.14
C ASP A 304 -17.71 -31.45 -5.79
N LEU A 305 -18.63 -31.78 -4.88
CA LEU A 305 -18.37 -32.33 -3.54
C LEU A 305 -18.60 -33.83 -3.44
N ALA A 306 -18.82 -34.50 -4.57
CA ALA A 306 -19.16 -35.92 -4.63
C ALA A 306 -18.16 -36.82 -3.88
N TYR A 307 -16.88 -36.45 -3.81
CA TYR A 307 -15.85 -37.24 -3.11
C TYR A 307 -15.37 -36.63 -1.79
N LEU A 308 -15.90 -35.46 -1.42
CA LEU A 308 -15.53 -34.77 -0.20
C LEU A 308 -16.32 -35.33 0.99
N SER A 309 -15.63 -35.57 2.11
CA SER A 309 -16.23 -35.99 3.38
C SER A 309 -17.05 -34.86 4.01
N ASP A 310 -17.92 -35.20 4.95
CA ASP A 310 -18.72 -34.20 5.66
C ASP A 310 -17.83 -33.25 6.47
N MET A 311 -16.75 -33.76 7.08
CA MET A 311 -15.71 -32.91 7.68
C MET A 311 -15.11 -31.93 6.66
N GLY A 312 -14.76 -32.38 5.46
CA GLY A 312 -14.24 -31.51 4.41
C GLY A 312 -15.26 -30.44 3.98
N ARG A 313 -16.55 -30.79 3.89
CA ARG A 313 -17.63 -29.86 3.54
C ARG A 313 -17.81 -28.77 4.59
N HIS A 314 -17.85 -29.16 5.87
CA HIS A 314 -17.94 -28.22 6.98
C HIS A 314 -16.69 -27.34 7.09
N PHE A 315 -15.51 -27.91 6.84
CA PHE A 315 -14.26 -27.15 6.78
C PHE A 315 -14.30 -26.07 5.69
N LEU A 316 -14.73 -26.43 4.49
CA LEU A 316 -14.93 -25.48 3.39
C LEU A 316 -15.95 -24.40 3.76
N ALA A 317 -17.07 -24.75 4.38
CA ALA A 317 -18.06 -23.79 4.83
C ALA A 317 -17.48 -22.77 5.82
N GLY A 318 -16.66 -23.23 6.77
CA GLY A 318 -15.96 -22.35 7.73
C GLY A 318 -14.98 -21.39 7.05
N LEU A 319 -14.23 -21.87 6.05
CA LEU A 319 -13.33 -21.02 5.27
C LEU A 319 -14.10 -19.94 4.50
N LEU A 320 -15.18 -20.31 3.81
CA LEU A 320 -16.00 -19.38 3.02
C LEU A 320 -16.63 -18.29 3.91
N ASP A 321 -17.17 -18.68 5.06
CA ASP A 321 -17.83 -17.75 6.01
C ASP A 321 -16.83 -16.76 6.63
N GLY A 322 -15.63 -17.22 7.00
CA GLY A 322 -14.67 -16.40 7.74
C GLY A 322 -13.63 -15.65 6.89
N LEU A 323 -13.42 -16.03 5.63
CA LEU A 323 -12.39 -15.42 4.76
C LEU A 323 -12.47 -13.88 4.69
N PRO A 324 -13.65 -13.25 4.52
CA PRO A 324 -13.78 -11.80 4.51
C PRO A 324 -13.29 -11.10 5.78
N ASP A 325 -13.46 -11.77 6.93
CA ASP A 325 -13.14 -11.23 8.24
C ASP A 325 -11.66 -11.34 8.57
N VAL A 326 -10.89 -12.18 7.86
CA VAL A 326 -9.44 -12.37 8.05
C VAL A 326 -8.60 -11.79 6.91
N MET A 327 -9.20 -10.97 6.04
CA MET A 327 -8.51 -10.35 4.91
C MET A 327 -7.17 -9.69 5.27
N PRO A 328 -7.00 -8.97 6.40
CA PRO A 328 -5.70 -8.39 6.76
C PRO A 328 -4.62 -9.41 7.11
N ILE A 329 -4.96 -10.69 7.34
CA ILE A 329 -3.97 -11.77 7.53
C ILE A 329 -3.49 -12.30 6.17
N VAL A 330 -4.42 -12.52 5.24
CA VAL A 330 -4.11 -13.10 3.92
C VAL A 330 -3.61 -12.05 2.91
N ALA A 331 -3.98 -10.78 3.09
CA ALA A 331 -3.59 -9.64 2.29
C ALA A 331 -3.14 -8.49 3.22
N PRO A 332 -1.93 -8.58 3.82
CA PRO A 332 -1.56 -7.77 4.98
C PRO A 332 -1.01 -6.39 4.68
N THR A 333 -0.76 -6.06 3.41
CA THR A 333 -0.18 -4.77 3.00
C THR A 333 -1.11 -4.03 2.06
N VAL A 334 -0.92 -2.71 1.90
CA VAL A 334 -1.63 -1.93 0.87
C VAL A 334 -1.34 -2.48 -0.54
N ASN A 335 -0.12 -3.02 -0.74
CA ASN A 335 0.28 -3.61 -2.00
C ASN A 335 -0.46 -4.92 -2.32
N SER A 336 -0.87 -5.70 -1.31
CA SER A 336 -1.65 -6.94 -1.48
C SER A 336 -2.92 -6.71 -2.31
N TYR A 337 -3.64 -5.61 -2.06
CA TYR A 337 -4.89 -5.27 -2.75
C TYR A 337 -4.67 -4.79 -4.20
N LYS A 338 -3.43 -4.54 -4.62
CA LYS A 338 -3.09 -4.26 -6.03
C LYS A 338 -2.92 -5.54 -6.86
N ARG A 339 -2.74 -6.70 -6.21
CA ARG A 339 -2.81 -8.03 -6.83
C ARG A 339 -4.26 -8.48 -7.01
N LEU A 340 -5.14 -8.17 -6.05
CA LEU A 340 -6.56 -8.56 -6.03
C LEU A 340 -7.41 -7.69 -6.97
N VAL A 341 -7.16 -7.80 -8.27
CA VAL A 341 -7.92 -7.14 -9.33
C VAL A 341 -8.42 -8.18 -10.33
N GLU A 342 -9.56 -7.89 -10.95
CA GLU A 342 -10.12 -8.73 -12.02
C GLU A 342 -9.13 -8.88 -13.18
N ASN A 343 -9.18 -10.00 -13.90
CA ASN A 343 -8.40 -10.34 -15.10
C ASN A 343 -6.94 -10.82 -14.92
N PHE A 344 -6.46 -11.06 -13.70
CA PHE A 344 -5.10 -11.61 -13.44
C PHE A 344 -5.10 -12.91 -12.61
N TRP A 345 -6.13 -13.75 -12.72
CA TRP A 345 -6.25 -15.02 -11.97
C TRP A 345 -6.21 -14.88 -10.44
N ALA A 346 -6.42 -13.67 -9.92
CA ALA A 346 -6.47 -13.38 -8.49
C ALA A 346 -7.93 -13.30 -8.01
N PRO A 347 -8.27 -13.95 -6.89
CA PRO A 347 -9.65 -13.98 -6.39
C PRO A 347 -10.07 -12.64 -5.78
N VAL A 348 -11.27 -12.17 -6.14
CA VAL A 348 -11.85 -10.89 -5.68
C VAL A 348 -13.19 -11.06 -4.96
N THR A 349 -13.68 -12.29 -4.84
CA THR A 349 -14.91 -12.69 -4.16
C THR A 349 -14.65 -13.89 -3.24
N VAL A 350 -15.55 -14.14 -2.31
CA VAL A 350 -15.65 -15.39 -1.56
C VAL A 350 -16.20 -16.48 -2.49
N SER A 351 -15.30 -17.22 -3.14
CA SER A 351 -15.65 -18.21 -4.15
C SER A 351 -14.88 -19.52 -3.98
N TRP A 352 -15.46 -20.62 -4.43
CA TRP A 352 -14.77 -21.90 -4.50
C TRP A 352 -15.17 -22.71 -5.74
N GLY A 353 -14.39 -23.74 -6.06
CA GLY A 353 -14.75 -24.71 -7.09
C GLY A 353 -13.75 -25.86 -7.17
N LEU A 354 -14.19 -26.99 -7.75
CA LEU A 354 -13.31 -28.14 -7.99
C LEU A 354 -12.35 -27.82 -9.15
N GLU A 355 -11.05 -27.82 -8.86
CA GLU A 355 -9.98 -27.43 -9.80
C GLU A 355 -10.10 -25.99 -10.37
N HIS A 356 -10.85 -25.11 -9.70
CA HIS A 356 -11.06 -23.74 -10.16
C HIS A 356 -9.92 -22.79 -9.77
N ARG A 357 -8.99 -22.52 -10.70
CA ARG A 357 -7.76 -21.72 -10.45
C ARG A 357 -7.98 -20.23 -10.20
N ALA A 358 -9.14 -19.68 -10.53
CA ALA A 358 -9.43 -18.27 -10.24
C ALA A 358 -10.14 -18.07 -8.89
N ALA A 359 -10.78 -19.12 -8.36
CA ALA A 359 -11.61 -19.02 -7.15
C ALA A 359 -10.75 -18.74 -5.91
N SER A 360 -11.34 -18.15 -4.87
CA SER A 360 -10.62 -17.87 -3.63
C SER A 360 -10.13 -19.13 -2.92
N ILE A 361 -10.90 -20.21 -3.02
CA ILE A 361 -10.59 -21.53 -2.48
C ILE A 361 -10.76 -22.56 -3.60
N ARG A 362 -9.67 -23.20 -4.01
CA ARG A 362 -9.74 -24.31 -4.95
C ARG A 362 -9.81 -25.62 -4.18
N LEU A 363 -10.81 -26.44 -4.48
CA LEU A 363 -10.86 -27.82 -4.04
C LEU A 363 -10.04 -28.68 -5.01
N ILE A 364 -9.10 -29.46 -4.48
CA ILE A 364 -8.36 -30.47 -5.22
C ILE A 364 -8.76 -31.82 -4.64
N ALA A 365 -9.47 -32.64 -5.40
CA ALA A 365 -10.04 -33.90 -4.94
C ALA A 365 -10.28 -34.86 -6.12
N PRO A 366 -10.60 -36.14 -5.87
CA PRO A 366 -11.11 -37.00 -6.93
C PRO A 366 -12.34 -36.39 -7.65
N PRO A 367 -12.52 -36.65 -8.96
CA PRO A 367 -11.70 -37.53 -9.79
C PRO A 367 -10.43 -36.89 -10.39
N THR A 368 -10.16 -35.60 -10.14
CA THR A 368 -9.06 -34.86 -10.77
C THR A 368 -7.72 -35.04 -10.06
N ALA A 369 -7.75 -35.43 -8.79
CA ALA A 369 -6.59 -35.77 -7.97
C ALA A 369 -6.76 -37.13 -7.29
N SER A 370 -5.66 -37.70 -6.80
CA SER A 370 -5.72 -38.92 -6.00
C SER A 370 -6.41 -38.65 -4.65
N ALA A 371 -7.03 -39.67 -4.07
CA ALA A 371 -7.68 -39.60 -2.76
C ALA A 371 -6.77 -39.02 -1.66
N LYS A 372 -5.49 -39.38 -1.67
CA LYS A 372 -4.49 -38.91 -0.69
C LYS A 372 -4.17 -37.42 -0.84
N ALA A 373 -4.33 -36.87 -2.04
CA ALA A 373 -4.03 -35.48 -2.36
C ALA A 373 -5.21 -34.53 -2.12
N THR A 374 -6.33 -35.02 -1.55
CA THR A 374 -7.54 -34.24 -1.29
C THR A 374 -7.25 -33.08 -0.33
N ARG A 375 -7.38 -31.83 -0.80
CA ARG A 375 -7.00 -30.65 -0.02
C ARG A 375 -7.72 -29.39 -0.51
N PHE A 376 -7.70 -28.36 0.32
CA PHE A 376 -8.05 -27.00 -0.09
C PHE A 376 -6.79 -26.22 -0.38
N GLU A 377 -6.84 -25.40 -1.43
CA GLU A 377 -5.84 -24.40 -1.75
C GLU A 377 -6.48 -23.01 -1.59
N VAL A 378 -5.98 -22.22 -0.64
CA VAL A 378 -6.41 -20.84 -0.41
C VAL A 378 -5.54 -19.91 -1.24
N ARG A 379 -6.15 -19.23 -2.22
CA ARG A 379 -5.45 -18.53 -3.30
C ARG A 379 -5.38 -17.01 -3.13
N VAL A 380 -6.13 -16.49 -2.17
CA VAL A 380 -6.18 -15.04 -1.87
C VAL A 380 -4.83 -14.52 -1.42
N CYS A 381 -4.08 -15.31 -0.65
CA CYS A 381 -2.83 -14.88 -0.07
C CYS A 381 -1.74 -14.59 -1.11
N GLY A 382 -1.04 -13.46 -0.89
CA GLY A 382 0.15 -13.09 -1.64
C GLY A 382 1.42 -13.61 -0.98
N ALA A 383 2.53 -13.58 -1.71
CA ALA A 383 3.83 -13.97 -1.19
C ALA A 383 4.34 -13.05 -0.05
N ASP A 384 3.68 -11.90 0.17
CA ASP A 384 3.96 -10.94 1.24
C ASP A 384 3.34 -11.34 2.58
N ALA A 385 2.43 -12.33 2.60
CA ALA A 385 1.75 -12.77 3.80
C ALA A 385 2.65 -13.52 4.79
N ASN A 386 2.35 -13.38 6.09
CA ASN A 386 2.99 -14.14 7.15
C ASN A 386 2.41 -15.57 7.20
N PRO A 387 3.17 -16.61 6.79
CA PRO A 387 2.62 -17.97 6.62
C PRO A 387 2.08 -18.56 7.92
N PHE A 388 2.66 -18.20 9.07
CA PHE A 388 2.19 -18.66 10.38
C PHE A 388 0.75 -18.20 10.63
N LEU A 389 0.48 -16.90 10.42
CA LEU A 389 -0.85 -16.32 10.63
C LEU A 389 -1.85 -16.82 9.60
N VAL A 390 -1.44 -16.97 8.34
CA VAL A 390 -2.31 -17.50 7.28
C VAL A 390 -2.73 -18.94 7.58
N LEU A 391 -1.78 -19.82 7.90
CA LEU A 391 -2.10 -21.22 8.24
C LEU A 391 -2.92 -21.31 9.53
N ALA A 392 -2.68 -20.43 10.51
CA ALA A 392 -3.52 -20.34 11.71
C ALA A 392 -4.95 -19.95 11.36
N ALA A 393 -5.16 -18.98 10.47
CA ALA A 393 -6.48 -18.56 10.01
C ALA A 393 -7.21 -19.65 9.24
N ILE A 394 -6.54 -20.30 8.29
CA ILE A 394 -7.12 -21.40 7.53
C ILE A 394 -7.57 -22.52 8.47
N LEU A 395 -6.70 -22.92 9.40
CA LEU A 395 -7.02 -24.00 10.33
C LEU A 395 -8.15 -23.62 11.28
N ALA A 396 -8.10 -22.42 11.87
CA ALA A 396 -9.09 -21.98 12.86
C ALA A 396 -10.47 -21.73 12.23
N LEU A 397 -10.54 -21.13 11.04
CA LEU A 397 -11.79 -20.91 10.32
C LEU A 397 -12.40 -22.22 9.83
N GLY A 398 -11.60 -23.09 9.22
CA GLY A 398 -12.09 -24.39 8.76
C GLY A 398 -12.53 -25.27 9.92
N TRP A 399 -11.76 -25.31 11.02
CA TRP A 399 -12.13 -26.09 12.19
C TRP A 399 -13.40 -25.58 12.87
N ARG A 400 -13.59 -24.26 12.96
CA ARG A 400 -14.87 -23.67 13.39
C ARG A 400 -16.04 -24.17 12.56
N GLY A 401 -15.86 -24.29 11.24
CA GLY A 401 -16.85 -24.85 10.34
C GLY A 401 -17.24 -26.27 10.71
N VAL A 402 -16.25 -27.11 11.00
CA VAL A 402 -16.42 -28.50 11.49
C VAL A 402 -17.16 -28.55 12.82
N GLU A 403 -16.73 -27.76 13.81
CA GLU A 403 -17.34 -27.74 15.16
C GLU A 403 -18.80 -27.30 15.15
N LYS A 404 -19.17 -26.42 14.21
CA LYS A 404 -20.54 -25.90 14.06
C LYS A 404 -21.36 -26.63 13.01
N GLU A 405 -20.81 -27.68 12.39
CA GLU A 405 -21.46 -28.43 11.32
C GLU A 405 -22.03 -27.51 10.21
N MET A 406 -21.24 -26.50 9.81
CA MET A 406 -21.73 -25.44 8.94
C MET A 406 -22.06 -25.92 7.52
N GLU A 407 -23.16 -25.42 6.97
CA GLU A 407 -23.53 -25.64 5.57
C GLU A 407 -22.84 -24.65 4.63
N ILE A 408 -22.52 -25.12 3.42
CA ILE A 408 -21.95 -24.28 2.36
C ILE A 408 -23.06 -23.43 1.76
N LYS A 409 -22.97 -22.10 1.94
CA LYS A 409 -23.97 -21.14 1.45
C LYS A 409 -23.71 -20.62 0.03
N VAL A 410 -22.47 -20.72 -0.43
CA VAL A 410 -22.03 -20.22 -1.73
C VAL A 410 -21.91 -21.40 -2.70
N PRO A 411 -22.63 -21.44 -3.83
CA PRO A 411 -22.46 -22.48 -4.83
C PRO A 411 -21.05 -22.47 -5.46
N PRO A 412 -20.56 -23.61 -5.98
CA PRO A 412 -19.28 -23.64 -6.66
C PRO A 412 -19.32 -22.87 -7.98
N LEU A 413 -18.17 -22.33 -8.38
CA LEU A 413 -17.91 -21.89 -9.74
C LEU A 413 -17.63 -23.09 -10.64
N GLY A 414 -18.38 -23.18 -11.73
CA GLY A 414 -18.22 -24.16 -12.80
C GLY A 414 -16.96 -23.90 -13.64
N LYS A 415 -16.56 -24.91 -14.41
CA LYS A 415 -15.40 -24.79 -15.32
C LYS A 415 -15.67 -23.71 -16.38
N GLY A 416 -14.78 -22.72 -16.44
CA GLY A 416 -14.87 -21.62 -17.41
C GLY A 416 -15.76 -20.48 -16.97
N GLU A 417 -16.29 -20.51 -15.76
CA GLU A 417 -16.97 -19.36 -15.16
C GLU A 417 -15.95 -18.38 -14.55
N ASP A 418 -16.20 -17.09 -14.74
CA ASP A 418 -15.30 -16.05 -14.25
C ASP A 418 -15.67 -15.63 -12.82
N VAL A 419 -14.64 -15.42 -12.01
CA VAL A 419 -14.79 -14.79 -10.69
C VAL A 419 -15.31 -13.37 -10.87
N GLY A 420 -16.35 -13.02 -10.12
CA GLY A 420 -17.06 -11.75 -10.24
C GLY A 420 -18.08 -11.68 -11.39
N GLY A 421 -18.24 -12.74 -12.18
CA GLY A 421 -19.27 -12.87 -13.21
C GLY A 421 -20.66 -13.20 -12.65
N GLU A 422 -21.66 -13.39 -13.53
CA GLU A 422 -23.05 -13.63 -13.11
C GLU A 422 -23.25 -14.91 -12.30
N ALA A 423 -22.44 -15.94 -12.54
CA ALA A 423 -22.48 -17.21 -11.82
C ALA A 423 -21.88 -17.11 -10.41
N ASP A 424 -21.00 -16.14 -10.17
CA ASP A 424 -20.37 -15.93 -8.88
C ASP A 424 -21.35 -15.29 -7.90
N LYS A 425 -21.81 -16.09 -6.92
CA LYS A 425 -22.72 -15.64 -5.86
C LYS A 425 -21.98 -15.27 -4.57
N GLY A 426 -20.66 -15.30 -4.58
CA GLY A 426 -19.81 -14.91 -3.46
C GLY A 426 -19.90 -13.43 -3.16
N GLU A 427 -19.80 -13.06 -1.88
CA GLU A 427 -19.61 -11.64 -1.54
C GLU A 427 -18.24 -11.14 -2.04
N ARG A 428 -18.15 -9.86 -2.35
CA ARG A 428 -16.88 -9.23 -2.75
C ARG A 428 -15.96 -9.12 -1.55
N LEU A 429 -14.69 -9.48 -1.74
CA LEU A 429 -13.65 -9.26 -0.75
C LEU A 429 -13.29 -7.76 -0.69
N ALA A 430 -12.79 -7.32 0.47
CA ALA A 430 -12.41 -5.93 0.69
C ALA A 430 -11.41 -5.43 -0.37
N LYS A 431 -11.59 -4.19 -0.85
CA LYS A 431 -10.78 -3.60 -1.93
C LYS A 431 -9.54 -2.86 -1.42
N SER A 432 -9.39 -2.75 -0.10
CA SER A 432 -8.27 -2.07 0.54
C SER A 432 -7.96 -2.64 1.92
N LEU A 433 -6.71 -2.47 2.36
CA LEU A 433 -6.30 -2.84 3.72
C LEU A 433 -7.13 -2.12 4.78
N LYS A 434 -7.52 -0.86 4.53
CA LYS A 434 -8.35 -0.07 5.45
C LYS A 434 -9.73 -0.71 5.67
N GLU A 435 -10.41 -1.07 4.58
CA GLU A 435 -11.73 -1.73 4.63
C GLU A 435 -11.62 -3.11 5.29
N ALA A 436 -10.62 -3.90 4.90
CA ALA A 436 -10.35 -5.20 5.48
C ALA A 436 -10.07 -5.12 6.98
N THR A 437 -9.29 -4.13 7.41
CA THR A 437 -8.94 -3.93 8.83
C THR A 437 -10.17 -3.51 9.63
N ALA A 438 -11.02 -2.63 9.09
CA ALA A 438 -12.27 -2.24 9.75
C ALA A 438 -13.19 -3.44 9.98
N ARG A 439 -13.29 -4.36 9.00
CA ARG A 439 -14.06 -5.61 9.15
C ARG A 439 -13.41 -6.58 10.13
N PHE A 440 -12.09 -6.74 10.09
CA PHE A 440 -11.34 -7.60 11.01
C PHE A 440 -11.50 -7.21 12.48
N VAL A 441 -11.51 -5.90 12.78
CA VAL A 441 -11.70 -5.40 14.15
C VAL A 441 -13.18 -5.17 14.52
N ALA A 442 -14.13 -5.48 13.65
CA ALA A 442 -15.54 -5.32 13.98
C ALA A 442 -15.94 -6.25 15.14
N LYS A 443 -16.93 -5.86 15.95
CA LYS A 443 -17.35 -6.64 17.14
C LYS A 443 -17.87 -8.02 16.77
N GLU A 444 -18.54 -8.09 15.62
CA GLU A 444 -19.15 -9.27 15.02
C GLU A 444 -18.20 -10.09 14.15
N SER A 445 -16.94 -9.65 14.00
CA SER A 445 -15.96 -10.32 13.15
C SER A 445 -15.70 -11.75 13.61
N VAL A 446 -15.74 -12.71 12.67
CA VAL A 446 -15.36 -14.10 12.94
C VAL A 446 -13.91 -14.20 13.44
N ALA A 447 -13.03 -13.24 13.09
CA ALA A 447 -11.67 -13.20 13.59
C ALA A 447 -11.60 -13.16 15.13
N ARG A 448 -12.51 -12.43 15.78
CA ARG A 448 -12.58 -12.38 17.26
C ARG A 448 -13.02 -13.70 17.86
N GLU A 449 -13.92 -14.40 17.18
CA GLU A 449 -14.38 -15.71 17.62
C GLU A 449 -13.24 -16.74 17.60
N VAL A 450 -12.43 -16.75 16.54
CA VAL A 450 -11.40 -17.79 16.36
C VAL A 450 -10.05 -17.47 17.01
N PHE A 451 -9.71 -16.18 17.15
CA PHE A 451 -8.41 -15.75 17.70
C PHE A 451 -8.49 -14.97 19.01
N GLY A 452 -9.68 -14.52 19.41
CA GLY A 452 -9.88 -13.69 20.60
C GLY A 452 -9.55 -12.22 20.37
N ASP A 453 -10.11 -11.38 21.24
CA ASP A 453 -9.99 -9.92 21.15
C ASP A 453 -8.56 -9.42 21.24
N GLU A 454 -7.73 -10.05 22.08
CA GLU A 454 -6.37 -9.56 22.30
C GLU A 454 -5.50 -9.58 21.05
N PHE A 455 -5.57 -10.66 20.25
CA PHE A 455 -4.89 -10.72 18.97
C PHE A 455 -5.50 -9.76 17.96
N VAL A 456 -6.84 -9.71 17.87
CA VAL A 456 -7.54 -8.88 16.89
C VAL A 456 -7.26 -7.39 17.10
N GLU A 457 -7.33 -6.91 18.34
CA GLU A 457 -7.01 -5.51 18.67
C GLU A 457 -5.54 -5.17 18.36
N HIS A 458 -4.63 -6.06 18.73
CA HIS A 458 -3.21 -5.84 18.51
C HIS A 458 -2.87 -5.86 17.02
N PHE A 459 -3.16 -6.96 16.33
CA PHE A 459 -2.85 -7.11 14.90
C PHE A 459 -3.59 -6.08 14.06
N GLY A 460 -4.87 -5.81 14.35
CA GLY A 460 -5.66 -4.76 13.70
C GLY A 460 -4.98 -3.40 13.80
N GLY A 461 -4.51 -3.00 14.99
CA GLY A 461 -3.75 -1.77 15.18
C GLY A 461 -2.47 -1.68 14.33
N THR A 462 -1.76 -2.80 14.13
CA THR A 462 -0.59 -2.82 13.23
C THR A 462 -0.98 -2.60 11.76
N ARG A 463 -2.16 -3.09 11.33
CA ARG A 463 -2.66 -2.91 9.96
C ARG A 463 -3.24 -1.51 9.73
N GLU A 464 -3.82 -0.91 10.76
CA GLU A 464 -4.16 0.51 10.79
C GLU A 464 -2.90 1.35 10.57
N HIS A 465 -1.77 0.99 11.21
CA HIS A 465 -0.49 1.67 11.02
C HIS A 465 0.02 1.55 9.60
N GLU A 466 0.05 0.36 9.01
CA GLU A 466 0.42 0.17 7.60
C GLU A 466 -0.47 1.00 6.65
N SER A 467 -1.76 1.07 6.93
CA SER A 467 -2.72 1.89 6.15
C SER A 467 -2.45 3.39 6.33
N HIS A 468 -2.15 3.83 7.55
CA HIS A 468 -1.87 5.22 7.87
C HIS A 468 -0.53 5.68 7.29
N ARG A 469 0.51 4.84 7.39
CA ARG A 469 1.86 5.14 6.90
C ARG A 469 1.90 5.23 5.39
N ASN A 470 1.13 4.44 4.65
CA ASN A 470 1.01 4.64 3.20
C ASN A 470 0.23 5.93 2.84
N GLY A 471 -0.58 6.45 3.75
CA GLY A 471 -1.08 7.84 3.68
C GLY A 471 0.00 8.89 3.98
N PHE A 472 0.93 8.58 4.89
CA PHE A 472 2.00 9.49 5.37
C PHE A 472 3.35 9.41 4.62
N VAL A 473 3.70 8.31 3.95
CA VAL A 473 4.93 8.15 3.14
C VAL A 473 4.79 8.87 1.80
N LEU A 474 3.55 9.06 1.33
CA LEU A 474 3.26 10.09 0.32
C LEU A 474 3.57 11.52 0.82
N TYR A 475 3.56 11.73 2.14
CA TYR A 475 3.83 13.02 2.81
C TYR A 475 5.30 13.19 3.26
N ALA A 476 6.01 12.10 3.60
CA ALA A 476 7.33 12.15 4.25
C ALA A 476 8.53 12.18 3.30
N PHE A 477 8.39 11.79 2.03
CA PHE A 477 9.46 11.98 1.01
C PHE A 477 9.69 13.45 0.64
N ILE A 478 8.94 14.36 1.25
CA ILE A 478 8.98 15.80 1.01
C ILE A 478 9.95 16.51 1.96
N ILE A 479 10.46 15.87 3.03
CA ILE A 479 11.18 16.61 4.09
C ILE A 479 12.41 15.85 4.64
N THR A 480 13.59 16.37 4.27
CA THR A 480 14.92 16.42 4.97
C THR A 480 16.09 15.55 4.51
N PRO A 481 17.32 16.11 4.62
CA PRO A 481 18.17 15.74 5.76
C PRO A 481 18.72 16.91 6.61
N SER A 482 18.59 16.74 7.93
CA SER A 482 19.45 17.09 9.08
C SER A 482 20.22 18.43 9.20
N THR A 483 20.00 19.15 10.31
CA THR A 483 21.00 19.58 11.34
C THR A 483 20.28 20.21 12.58
N PRO A 484 20.92 20.29 13.77
CA PRO A 484 20.27 20.07 15.06
C PRO A 484 19.64 21.30 15.73
N LEU A 485 18.70 21.00 16.63
CA LEU A 485 17.99 21.89 17.55
C LEU A 485 18.95 22.61 18.52
N ASP A 486 18.87 23.94 18.55
CA ASP A 486 19.21 24.75 19.71
C ASP A 486 17.94 25.37 20.30
N THR A 487 17.88 25.33 21.63
CA THR A 487 16.78 25.66 22.53
C THR A 487 16.75 27.15 22.91
N GLU A 488 15.55 27.74 23.06
CA GLU A 488 15.06 28.61 24.18
C GLU A 488 13.95 29.63 23.76
N PRO A 489 13.14 30.16 24.70
CA PRO A 489 11.72 30.43 24.45
C PRO A 489 11.25 31.92 24.56
N ILE A 490 10.05 32.18 24.00
CA ILE A 490 9.03 33.20 24.37
C ILE A 490 9.36 34.71 24.15
N THR A 491 8.54 35.40 23.35
CA THR A 491 7.57 36.45 23.82
C THR A 491 6.80 37.08 22.67
N ALA A 492 5.47 37.15 22.85
CA ALA A 492 4.51 37.80 21.98
C ALA A 492 4.68 39.33 21.94
N ARG A 493 4.48 39.97 20.77
CA ARG A 493 3.87 41.30 20.65
C ARG A 493 3.12 41.45 19.32
N TYR A 494 1.81 41.61 19.44
CA TYR A 494 0.92 42.13 18.38
C TYR A 494 1.34 43.55 17.98
N LYS A 495 1.45 43.81 16.67
CA LYS A 495 1.31 45.15 16.10
C LYS A 495 0.57 45.07 14.77
N TYR A 496 -0.56 45.77 14.69
CA TYR A 496 -1.24 46.15 13.46
C TYR A 496 -0.31 47.03 12.61
N THR A 497 -0.16 46.71 11.33
CA THR A 497 0.44 47.63 10.34
C THR A 497 -0.32 47.55 9.01
N THR A 498 -1.20 48.55 8.85
CA THR A 498 -1.47 49.39 7.68
C THR A 498 -0.99 48.96 6.28
N MET A 499 -1.93 49.10 5.34
CA MET A 499 -1.81 49.12 3.88
C MET A 499 -0.44 49.59 3.35
N ALA A 500 0.18 48.78 2.50
CA ALA A 500 1.30 49.19 1.66
C ALA A 500 0.77 49.58 0.27
N GLN A 501 0.85 50.87 -0.07
CA GLN A 501 0.96 51.33 -1.45
C GLN A 501 2.32 50.92 -2.01
N HIS A 502 2.39 50.38 -3.24
CA HIS A 502 3.30 50.80 -4.33
C HIS A 502 3.27 49.83 -5.54
N GLY A 503 3.14 50.41 -6.74
CA GLY A 503 3.56 49.82 -8.02
C GLY A 503 2.45 49.20 -8.87
N HIS A 504 1.80 49.97 -9.75
CA HIS A 504 0.99 49.40 -10.83
C HIS A 504 1.89 48.65 -11.81
N SER A 505 1.69 47.33 -12.00
CA SER A 505 2.39 46.57 -13.05
C SER A 505 1.74 46.84 -14.41
N ASP A 506 2.54 46.97 -15.47
CA ASP A 506 2.06 47.22 -16.85
C ASP A 506 1.04 46.18 -17.36
N ALA A 507 1.04 44.97 -16.78
CA ALA A 507 0.04 43.92 -17.00
C ALA A 507 -1.40 44.32 -16.68
N CYS A 508 -1.60 45.18 -15.67
CA CYS A 508 -2.92 45.49 -15.12
C CYS A 508 -3.71 46.48 -15.99
N CYS A 509 -3.06 47.03 -17.02
CA CYS A 509 -3.64 47.94 -18.01
C CYS A 509 -4.02 47.25 -19.34
N ASN A 510 -3.68 45.97 -19.53
CA ASN A 510 -3.72 45.30 -20.85
C ASN A 510 -4.49 43.96 -20.88
N ILE A 511 -5.43 43.72 -19.96
CA ILE A 511 -6.27 42.51 -20.03
C ILE A 511 -7.05 42.50 -21.36
N PRO A 512 -6.97 41.42 -22.16
CA PRO A 512 -7.73 41.31 -23.39
C PRO A 512 -9.24 41.48 -23.16
N PRO A 513 -9.99 42.08 -24.11
CA PRO A 513 -11.43 42.23 -23.96
C PRO A 513 -12.13 40.90 -23.67
N ILE A 514 -12.92 40.86 -22.59
CA ILE A 514 -13.69 39.67 -22.22
C ILE A 514 -14.79 39.41 -23.26
N VAL A 515 -14.72 38.23 -23.89
CA VAL A 515 -15.68 37.74 -24.87
C VAL A 515 -16.82 37.04 -24.15
N ALA A 516 -18.03 37.58 -24.28
CA ALA A 516 -19.21 37.10 -23.56
C ALA A 516 -19.81 35.81 -24.14
N LYS A 517 -19.75 35.62 -25.47
CA LYS A 517 -20.30 34.46 -26.19
C LYS A 517 -19.37 33.99 -27.29
N GLY A 518 -19.29 32.67 -27.48
CA GLY A 518 -18.55 32.06 -28.60
C GLY A 518 -17.03 32.23 -28.50
N TYR A 519 -16.48 32.29 -27.28
CA TYR A 519 -15.04 32.38 -27.07
C TYR A 519 -14.28 31.22 -27.72
N SER A 520 -13.21 31.53 -28.44
CA SER A 520 -12.30 30.56 -29.03
C SER A 520 -10.97 30.57 -28.25
N PRO A 521 -10.61 29.46 -27.56
CA PRO A 521 -9.36 29.37 -26.81
C PRO A 521 -8.12 29.54 -27.71
N LYS A 522 -7.11 30.26 -27.24
CA LYS A 522 -5.86 30.55 -27.99
C LYS A 522 -4.85 29.40 -27.96
N GLY A 523 -4.97 28.52 -26.98
CA GLY A 523 -4.07 27.42 -26.72
C GLY A 523 -4.35 26.17 -27.55
N LYS A 524 -3.73 25.07 -27.14
CA LYS A 524 -3.86 23.75 -27.77
C LYS A 524 -3.93 22.66 -26.72
N TYR A 525 -4.44 21.50 -27.12
CA TYR A 525 -4.37 20.30 -26.29
C TYR A 525 -3.08 19.52 -26.59
N ILE A 526 -2.43 19.07 -25.52
CA ILE A 526 -1.31 18.15 -25.54
C ILE A 526 -1.63 16.95 -24.64
N ASP A 527 -0.97 15.83 -24.87
CA ASP A 527 -1.01 14.68 -23.96
C ASP A 527 0.11 14.79 -22.93
N ILE A 528 -0.17 14.52 -21.66
CA ILE A 528 0.85 14.37 -20.62
C ILE A 528 0.57 13.08 -19.87
N ASP A 529 1.29 12.03 -20.22
CA ASP A 529 1.15 10.70 -19.61
C ASP A 529 -0.29 10.16 -19.71
N GLY A 530 -0.88 10.26 -20.92
CA GLY A 530 -2.27 9.86 -21.17
C GLY A 530 -3.31 10.88 -20.69
N MET A 531 -2.89 11.98 -20.04
CA MET A 531 -3.78 13.03 -19.58
C MET A 531 -3.92 14.14 -20.63
N LYS A 532 -5.16 14.34 -21.10
CA LYS A 532 -5.50 15.49 -21.94
C LYS A 532 -5.21 16.78 -21.18
N THR A 533 -4.32 17.61 -21.70
CA THR A 533 -3.86 18.84 -21.05
C THR A 533 -4.02 20.02 -21.99
N TYR A 534 -4.77 21.04 -21.60
CA TYR A 534 -4.78 22.31 -22.33
C TYR A 534 -3.55 23.13 -21.98
N THR A 535 -2.89 23.74 -22.97
CA THR A 535 -1.76 24.63 -22.75
C THR A 535 -1.85 25.88 -23.62
N THR A 536 -1.48 27.03 -23.05
CA THR A 536 -1.47 28.34 -23.71
C THR A 536 -0.30 29.19 -23.20
N GLY A 537 0.06 30.25 -23.92
CA GLY A 537 1.24 31.06 -23.64
C GLY A 537 2.46 30.65 -24.47
N PRO A 538 3.54 31.44 -24.45
CA PRO A 538 4.73 31.19 -25.24
C PRO A 538 5.51 30.00 -24.67
N SER A 539 5.91 29.06 -25.52
CA SER A 539 6.75 27.90 -25.12
C SER A 539 8.17 28.31 -24.68
N THR A 540 8.54 29.57 -24.86
CA THR A 540 9.80 30.16 -24.41
C THR A 540 9.72 30.77 -23.01
N ALA A 541 8.55 30.86 -22.39
CA ALA A 541 8.41 31.33 -21.01
C ALA A 541 9.26 30.46 -20.06
N LYS A 542 9.79 31.07 -19.00
CA LYS A 542 10.51 30.37 -17.93
C LYS A 542 9.62 30.15 -16.70
N GLU A 543 8.45 30.75 -16.71
CA GLU A 543 7.48 30.77 -15.65
C GLU A 543 6.22 30.05 -16.11
N ALA A 544 5.66 29.17 -15.29
CA ALA A 544 4.43 28.46 -15.60
C ALA A 544 3.39 28.55 -14.48
N ILE A 545 2.12 28.46 -14.84
CA ILE A 545 1.03 28.31 -13.87
C ILE A 545 0.27 27.01 -14.18
N LEU A 546 0.18 26.13 -13.18
CA LEU A 546 -0.67 24.96 -13.23
C LEU A 546 -2.09 25.32 -12.77
N ILE A 547 -3.09 25.16 -13.63
CA ILE A 547 -4.48 25.40 -13.27
C ILE A 547 -5.17 24.08 -12.93
N ILE A 548 -5.71 24.00 -11.72
CA ILE A 548 -6.67 22.97 -11.31
C ILE A 548 -8.07 23.57 -11.47
N TYR A 549 -8.70 23.19 -12.58
CA TYR A 549 -9.96 23.74 -13.07
C TYR A 549 -11.17 23.32 -12.20
N ASP A 550 -12.30 23.95 -12.47
CA ASP A 550 -13.59 23.67 -11.82
C ASP A 550 -14.12 22.24 -12.10
N ILE A 551 -15.02 21.70 -11.29
CA ILE A 551 -15.58 20.35 -11.48
C ILE A 551 -16.25 20.12 -12.85
N PHE A 552 -16.58 21.20 -13.59
CA PHE A 552 -17.23 21.15 -14.90
C PHE A 552 -16.27 21.01 -16.11
N GLY A 553 -14.96 20.83 -15.91
CA GLY A 553 -14.04 20.59 -17.02
C GLY A 553 -13.50 21.86 -17.71
N PHE A 554 -13.17 21.72 -18.98
CA PHE A 554 -12.58 22.76 -19.84
C PHE A 554 -13.62 23.80 -20.32
N GLY A 555 -14.34 24.43 -19.40
CA GLY A 555 -15.34 25.45 -19.72
C GLY A 555 -14.73 26.65 -20.47
N PRO A 556 -15.46 27.29 -21.42
CA PRO A 556 -14.94 28.42 -22.20
C PRO A 556 -14.39 29.56 -21.35
N GLN A 557 -15.05 29.86 -20.24
CA GLN A 557 -14.63 30.89 -19.29
C GLN A 557 -13.35 30.49 -18.54
N THR A 558 -13.17 29.22 -18.17
CA THR A 558 -11.91 28.73 -17.60
C THR A 558 -10.75 28.89 -18.58
N LEU A 559 -10.98 28.53 -19.86
CA LEU A 559 -9.97 28.65 -20.90
C LEU A 559 -9.65 30.12 -21.24
N GLN A 560 -10.67 30.99 -21.24
CA GLN A 560 -10.48 32.44 -21.41
C GLN A 560 -9.63 33.03 -20.28
N GLY A 561 -9.88 32.61 -19.04
CA GLY A 561 -9.07 33.00 -17.88
C GLY A 561 -7.61 32.58 -17.98
N ALA A 562 -7.36 31.35 -18.44
CA ALA A 562 -6.01 30.87 -18.73
C ALA A 562 -5.30 31.72 -19.80
N ASP A 563 -6.01 32.08 -20.87
CA ASP A 563 -5.48 32.91 -21.94
C ASP A 563 -5.24 34.36 -21.48
N ILE A 564 -6.03 34.88 -20.53
CA ILE A 564 -5.76 36.17 -19.87
C ILE A 564 -4.46 36.10 -19.07
N LEU A 565 -4.28 35.07 -18.24
CA LEU A 565 -3.04 34.90 -17.47
C LEU A 565 -1.81 34.78 -18.36
N ALA A 566 -1.92 34.08 -19.49
CA ALA A 566 -0.79 33.84 -20.41
C ALA A 566 -0.38 35.06 -21.26
N HIS A 567 -1.34 35.93 -21.62
CA HIS A 567 -1.15 36.91 -22.70
C HIS A 567 -1.41 38.37 -22.32
N SER A 568 -1.74 38.68 -21.07
CA SER A 568 -2.04 40.08 -20.66
C SER A 568 -0.81 40.98 -20.50
N ASP A 569 0.40 40.41 -20.39
CA ASP A 569 1.64 41.17 -20.28
C ASP A 569 2.71 40.60 -21.23
N GLU A 570 3.01 41.33 -22.31
CA GLU A 570 4.03 40.92 -23.29
C GLU A 570 5.46 40.92 -22.71
N SER A 571 5.69 41.64 -21.61
CA SER A 571 6.98 41.69 -20.93
C SER A 571 7.16 40.57 -19.91
N HIS A 572 6.07 39.92 -19.50
CA HIS A 572 6.02 38.90 -18.45
C HIS A 572 4.91 37.87 -18.71
N GLN A 573 5.23 36.85 -19.50
CA GLN A 573 4.27 35.84 -19.91
C GLN A 573 4.48 34.52 -19.17
N TYR A 574 3.38 33.87 -18.80
CA TYR A 574 3.38 32.53 -18.23
C TYR A 574 3.01 31.49 -19.28
N GLN A 575 3.65 30.32 -19.23
CA GLN A 575 3.11 29.14 -19.88
C GLN A 575 2.09 28.47 -18.96
N ILE A 576 0.86 28.32 -19.43
CA ILE A 576 -0.24 27.78 -18.64
C ILE A 576 -0.47 26.32 -18.99
N PHE A 577 -0.75 25.50 -17.99
CA PHE A 577 -1.12 24.09 -18.16
C PHE A 577 -2.39 23.78 -17.37
N ILE A 578 -3.35 23.13 -18.01
CA ILE A 578 -4.61 22.66 -17.41
C ILE A 578 -4.76 21.16 -17.71
N PRO A 579 -4.19 20.27 -16.86
CA PRO A 579 -4.31 18.83 -17.03
C PRO A 579 -5.69 18.33 -16.61
N ASP A 580 -6.29 17.39 -17.35
CA ASP A 580 -7.59 16.77 -17.04
C ASP A 580 -7.50 15.77 -15.87
N PHE A 581 -7.44 16.29 -14.65
CA PHE A 581 -7.37 15.47 -13.43
C PHE A 581 -8.61 14.61 -13.17
N LEU A 582 -9.75 14.93 -13.82
CA LEU A 582 -10.99 14.16 -13.74
C LEU A 582 -11.13 13.12 -14.86
N GLU A 583 -10.21 13.08 -15.82
CA GLU A 583 -10.15 12.08 -16.90
C GLU A 583 -11.48 11.99 -17.66
N GLY A 584 -12.09 13.15 -17.95
CA GLY A 584 -13.39 13.25 -18.62
C GLY A 584 -14.62 12.97 -17.74
N GLN A 585 -14.44 12.60 -16.48
CA GLN A 585 -15.53 12.38 -15.52
C GLN A 585 -15.90 13.68 -14.81
N TYR A 586 -16.45 14.64 -15.56
CA TYR A 586 -16.85 15.94 -15.02
C TYR A 586 -18.18 15.86 -14.26
N ALA A 587 -18.41 16.79 -13.34
CA ALA A 587 -19.69 16.91 -12.66
C ALA A 587 -20.79 17.31 -13.65
N ASP A 588 -22.00 16.79 -13.45
CA ASP A 588 -23.17 17.24 -14.20
C ASP A 588 -23.64 18.60 -13.64
N HIS A 589 -23.90 19.55 -14.54
CA HIS A 589 -24.42 20.86 -14.17
C HIS A 589 -25.77 20.78 -13.45
N ALA A 590 -26.57 19.73 -13.73
CA ALA A 590 -27.86 19.51 -13.07
C ALA A 590 -27.76 19.22 -11.56
N TRP A 591 -26.57 18.84 -11.07
CA TRP A 591 -26.34 18.62 -9.64
C TRP A 591 -26.13 19.92 -8.87
N PHE A 592 -26.00 21.05 -9.56
CA PHE A 592 -25.70 22.34 -8.95
C PHE A 592 -26.89 23.34 -9.05
N PRO A 593 -27.22 24.07 -7.96
CA PRO A 593 -26.70 23.90 -6.61
C PRO A 593 -27.18 22.58 -6.00
N PRO A 594 -26.42 21.98 -5.05
CA PRO A 594 -26.84 20.77 -4.34
C PRO A 594 -27.90 21.09 -3.27
N ASP A 595 -29.02 21.66 -3.72
CA ASP A 595 -30.13 22.17 -2.90
C ASP A 595 -31.16 21.10 -2.50
N THR A 596 -31.02 19.88 -3.02
CA THR A 596 -31.80 18.71 -2.63
C THR A 596 -30.89 17.61 -2.09
N LYS A 597 -31.46 16.71 -1.26
CA LYS A 597 -30.73 15.56 -0.73
C LYS A 597 -30.10 14.71 -1.84
N GLU A 598 -30.84 14.45 -2.92
CA GLU A 598 -30.35 13.66 -4.05
C GLU A 598 -29.17 14.33 -4.75
N LYS A 599 -29.24 15.64 -5.00
CA LYS A 599 -28.12 16.39 -5.60
C LYS A 599 -26.91 16.44 -4.65
N GLY A 600 -27.16 16.59 -3.35
CA GLY A 600 -26.13 16.52 -2.31
C GLY A 600 -25.43 15.17 -2.24
N GLU A 601 -26.16 14.06 -2.34
CA GLU A 601 -25.60 12.70 -2.40
C GLU A 601 -24.78 12.46 -3.67
N LYS A 602 -25.28 12.90 -4.84
CA LYS A 602 -24.53 12.82 -6.11
C LYS A 602 -23.24 13.64 -6.07
N MET A 603 -23.30 14.87 -5.56
CA MET A 603 -22.13 15.73 -5.39
C MET A 603 -21.15 15.18 -4.35
N GLY A 604 -21.66 14.64 -3.24
CA GLY A 604 -20.86 13.98 -2.21
C GLY A 604 -20.13 12.74 -2.75
N ALA A 605 -20.83 11.88 -3.49
CA ALA A 605 -20.24 10.72 -4.15
C ALA A 605 -19.17 11.13 -5.18
N PHE A 606 -19.39 12.22 -5.90
CA PHE A 606 -18.41 12.78 -6.83
C PHE A 606 -17.13 13.22 -6.12
N PHE A 607 -17.23 13.93 -5.00
CA PHE A 607 -16.09 14.34 -4.17
C PHE A 607 -15.48 13.21 -3.32
N GLN A 608 -16.13 12.04 -3.24
CA GLN A 608 -15.54 10.84 -2.63
C GLN A 608 -14.92 9.89 -3.66
N GLY A 609 -15.28 10.04 -4.94
CA GLY A 609 -14.83 9.21 -6.05
C GLY A 609 -13.92 9.97 -7.03
N PRO A 610 -14.42 10.36 -8.22
CA PRO A 610 -13.59 10.96 -9.26
C PRO A 610 -12.86 12.23 -8.82
N ALA A 611 -13.53 13.11 -8.07
CA ALA A 611 -13.05 14.43 -7.66
C ALA A 611 -12.58 14.49 -6.19
N ALA A 612 -12.14 13.37 -5.62
CA ALA A 612 -11.60 13.35 -4.26
C ALA A 612 -10.32 14.22 -4.17
N PRO A 613 -10.29 15.31 -3.37
CA PRO A 613 -9.14 16.21 -3.33
C PRO A 613 -7.80 15.53 -3.02
N PRO A 614 -7.69 14.57 -2.08
CA PRO A 614 -6.43 13.86 -1.84
C PRO A 614 -5.92 13.05 -3.05
N LYS A 615 -6.85 12.52 -3.87
CA LYS A 615 -6.51 11.78 -5.10
C LYS A 615 -5.84 12.69 -6.12
N THR A 616 -6.33 13.91 -6.30
CA THR A 616 -5.73 14.86 -7.25
C THR A 616 -4.47 15.51 -6.69
N ALA A 617 -4.49 15.94 -5.42
CA ALA A 617 -3.35 16.56 -4.76
C ALA A 617 -2.08 15.69 -4.83
N SER A 618 -2.22 14.38 -4.62
CA SER A 618 -1.10 13.43 -4.70
C SER A 618 -0.49 13.27 -6.11
N ARG A 619 -1.23 13.61 -7.17
CA ARG A 619 -0.74 13.52 -8.57
C ARG A 619 0.02 14.76 -9.02
N ILE A 620 -0.24 15.91 -8.40
CA ILE A 620 0.27 17.22 -8.86
C ILE A 620 1.81 17.26 -8.96
N PRO A 621 2.60 16.82 -7.95
CA PRO A 621 4.06 16.86 -8.06
C PRO A 621 4.59 16.09 -9.27
N ASN A 622 4.02 14.92 -9.56
CA ASN A 622 4.40 14.12 -10.72
C ASN A 622 3.99 14.78 -12.04
N VAL A 623 2.80 15.38 -12.10
CA VAL A 623 2.34 16.10 -13.31
C VAL A 623 3.22 17.31 -13.59
N VAL A 624 3.59 18.10 -12.57
CA VAL A 624 4.54 19.22 -12.71
C VAL A 624 5.89 18.71 -13.23
N LYS A 625 6.40 17.60 -12.68
CA LYS A 625 7.63 16.97 -13.14
C LYS A 625 7.55 16.54 -14.61
N LEU A 626 6.49 15.85 -15.01
CA LEU A 626 6.28 15.40 -16.39
C LEU A 626 6.16 16.57 -17.38
N ILE A 627 5.51 17.67 -16.97
CA ILE A 627 5.48 18.89 -17.78
C ILE A 627 6.90 19.47 -17.90
N ALA A 628 7.65 19.56 -16.80
CA ALA A 628 9.02 20.06 -16.81
C ALA A 628 9.92 19.22 -17.74
N GLU A 629 9.80 17.90 -17.73
CA GLU A 629 10.50 17.00 -18.66
C GLU A 629 10.08 17.24 -20.12
N LYS A 630 8.77 17.35 -20.38
CA LYS A 630 8.23 17.56 -21.73
C LYS A 630 8.59 18.93 -22.33
N THR A 631 8.87 19.89 -21.47
CA THR A 631 9.37 21.23 -21.82
C THR A 631 10.89 21.32 -21.79
N GLU A 632 11.58 20.18 -21.68
CA GLU A 632 13.05 20.08 -21.64
C GLU A 632 13.68 20.94 -20.53
N GLY A 633 12.97 21.10 -19.40
CA GLY A 633 13.38 21.94 -18.29
C GLY A 633 13.34 23.44 -18.59
N SER A 634 12.62 23.87 -19.63
CA SER A 634 12.51 25.30 -19.96
C SER A 634 11.84 26.09 -18.85
N ILE A 635 10.89 25.50 -18.12
CA ILE A 635 10.20 26.10 -16.98
C ILE A 635 11.06 26.00 -15.72
N GLN A 636 11.31 27.14 -15.09
CA GLN A 636 12.15 27.31 -13.89
C GLN A 636 11.33 27.64 -12.65
N THR A 637 10.20 28.35 -12.80
CA THR A 637 9.35 28.76 -11.68
C THR A 637 7.90 28.38 -11.95
N TRP A 638 7.24 27.84 -10.92
CA TRP A 638 5.86 27.39 -10.99
C TRP A 638 4.95 28.19 -10.05
N GLY A 639 3.78 28.58 -10.54
CA GLY A 639 2.62 28.95 -9.74
C GLY A 639 1.50 27.92 -9.89
N ALA A 640 0.48 27.99 -9.03
CA ALA A 640 -0.72 27.18 -9.16
C ALA A 640 -2.00 27.98 -8.90
N LEU A 641 -3.03 27.74 -9.73
CA LEU A 641 -4.37 28.33 -9.57
C LEU A 641 -5.41 27.23 -9.39
N GLY A 642 -6.14 27.28 -8.29
CA GLY A 642 -7.24 26.36 -7.97
C GLY A 642 -8.59 27.03 -8.11
N MET A 643 -9.54 26.39 -8.77
CA MET A 643 -10.90 26.89 -8.96
C MET A 643 -11.91 25.92 -8.33
N CYS A 644 -12.86 26.40 -7.52
CA CYS A 644 -13.84 25.52 -6.85
C CYS A 644 -13.12 24.47 -5.98
N TRP A 645 -13.35 23.17 -6.22
CA TRP A 645 -12.65 22.05 -5.58
C TRP A 645 -11.14 22.08 -5.82
N GLY A 646 -10.69 22.70 -6.91
CA GLY A 646 -9.29 22.95 -7.21
C GLY A 646 -8.63 23.86 -6.17
N GLY A 647 -9.39 24.76 -5.52
CA GLY A 647 -8.89 25.57 -4.41
C GLY A 647 -8.45 24.73 -3.22
N LYS A 648 -9.31 23.78 -2.78
CA LYS A 648 -8.94 22.79 -1.76
C LYS A 648 -7.69 22.00 -2.14
N ILE A 649 -7.57 21.61 -3.42
CA ILE A 649 -6.37 20.91 -3.90
C ILE A 649 -5.13 21.79 -3.81
N VAL A 650 -5.21 23.05 -4.25
CA VAL A 650 -4.12 24.03 -4.12
C VAL A 650 -3.70 24.16 -2.66
N SER A 651 -4.64 24.33 -1.74
CA SER A 651 -4.35 24.39 -0.30
C SER A 651 -3.57 23.15 0.18
N LEU A 652 -3.96 21.95 -0.25
CA LEU A 652 -3.27 20.70 0.10
C LEU A 652 -1.86 20.58 -0.50
N VAL A 653 -1.64 21.09 -1.72
CA VAL A 653 -0.32 20.99 -2.40
C VAL A 653 0.59 22.19 -2.16
N SER A 654 0.16 23.18 -1.36
CA SER A 654 0.94 24.38 -1.02
C SER A 654 1.69 24.26 0.30
N GLN A 655 1.72 23.06 0.87
CA GLN A 655 2.43 22.77 2.10
C GLN A 655 3.95 22.65 1.89
N GLN A 656 4.69 22.33 2.95
CA GLN A 656 6.14 22.21 2.90
C GLN A 656 6.56 21.30 1.74
N GLY A 657 7.60 21.72 0.98
CA GLY A 657 8.12 21.01 -0.19
C GLY A 657 7.21 21.00 -1.42
N THR A 658 6.24 21.91 -1.47
CA THR A 658 5.48 22.25 -2.68
C THR A 658 6.40 22.62 -3.86
N PRO A 659 6.07 22.23 -5.10
CA PRO A 659 6.82 22.68 -6.28
C PRO A 659 6.50 24.13 -6.69
N PHE A 660 5.50 24.75 -6.05
CA PHE A 660 5.04 26.09 -6.41
C PHE A 660 5.75 27.15 -5.60
N LYS A 661 5.98 28.32 -6.22
CA LYS A 661 6.54 29.51 -5.56
C LYS A 661 5.46 30.45 -5.03
N VAL A 662 4.28 30.39 -5.64
CA VAL A 662 3.10 31.20 -5.30
C VAL A 662 1.86 30.45 -5.76
N VAL A 663 0.78 30.58 -5.03
CA VAL A 663 -0.48 29.93 -5.37
C VAL A 663 -1.65 30.89 -5.27
N ALA A 664 -2.75 30.54 -5.93
CA ALA A 664 -4.01 31.23 -5.78
C ALA A 664 -5.18 30.24 -5.78
N GLU A 665 -6.24 30.59 -5.07
CA GLU A 665 -7.51 29.91 -5.11
C GLU A 665 -8.64 30.91 -5.33
N VAL A 666 -9.55 30.58 -6.25
CA VAL A 666 -10.68 31.44 -6.59
C VAL A 666 -11.96 30.66 -6.41
N HIS A 667 -12.94 31.30 -5.75
CA HIS A 667 -14.18 30.72 -5.28
C HIS A 667 -13.96 29.28 -4.75
N PRO A 668 -13.12 29.09 -3.70
CA PRO A 668 -12.70 27.78 -3.25
C PRO A 668 -13.86 27.01 -2.59
N ALA A 669 -14.05 25.75 -2.98
CA ALA A 669 -14.95 24.85 -2.26
C ALA A 669 -14.20 24.20 -1.09
N MET A 670 -14.92 23.77 -0.05
CA MET A 670 -14.36 23.06 1.11
C MET A 670 -13.28 23.85 1.86
N VAL A 671 -13.47 25.17 2.02
CA VAL A 671 -12.57 26.02 2.82
C VAL A 671 -12.49 25.49 4.24
N ASP A 672 -11.28 25.13 4.68
CA ASP A 672 -10.99 24.68 6.05
C ASP A 672 -9.84 25.52 6.62
N PRO A 673 -10.07 26.30 7.70
CA PRO A 673 -9.03 27.06 8.36
C PRO A 673 -7.77 26.27 8.76
N ASN A 674 -7.89 24.95 8.95
CA ASN A 674 -6.73 24.13 9.30
C ASN A 674 -5.76 23.92 8.15
N ASP A 675 -6.22 23.97 6.90
CA ASP A 675 -5.33 23.82 5.74
C ASP A 675 -4.31 24.97 5.69
N ALA A 676 -4.75 26.19 6.00
CA ALA A 676 -3.94 27.40 5.99
C ALA A 676 -2.68 27.30 6.88
N LYS A 677 -2.75 26.54 7.98
CA LYS A 677 -1.63 26.36 8.92
C LYS A 677 -0.42 25.70 8.26
N GLY A 678 -0.66 24.85 7.27
CA GLY A 678 0.36 24.09 6.56
C GLY A 678 0.94 24.81 5.35
N ILE A 679 0.29 25.87 4.86
CA ILE A 679 0.71 26.57 3.63
C ILE A 679 2.03 27.29 3.86
N THR A 680 2.99 27.03 2.96
CA THR A 680 4.39 27.52 3.08
C THR A 680 4.79 28.54 2.04
N VAL A 681 3.90 28.85 1.08
CA VAL A 681 4.15 29.78 -0.03
C VAL A 681 3.09 30.87 -0.10
N PRO A 682 3.39 32.06 -0.66
CA PRO A 682 2.42 33.12 -0.80
C PRO A 682 1.12 32.67 -1.47
N ILE A 683 -0.03 33.08 -0.93
CA ILE A 683 -1.35 32.65 -1.41
C ILE A 683 -2.33 33.80 -1.62
N CYS A 684 -3.03 33.80 -2.76
CA CYS A 684 -4.16 34.69 -3.02
C CYS A 684 -5.47 33.90 -2.97
N MET A 685 -6.41 34.26 -2.09
CA MET A 685 -7.75 33.67 -2.03
C MET A 685 -8.79 34.72 -2.45
N LEU A 686 -9.49 34.48 -3.56
CA LEU A 686 -10.62 35.31 -3.99
C LEU A 686 -11.94 34.54 -3.78
N ALA A 687 -12.57 34.72 -2.62
CA ALA A 687 -13.85 34.11 -2.30
C ALA A 687 -15.02 34.85 -2.98
N SER A 688 -16.14 34.17 -3.15
CA SER A 688 -17.43 34.71 -3.59
C SER A 688 -18.37 34.89 -2.40
N LYS A 689 -19.64 35.19 -2.64
CA LYS A 689 -20.65 35.28 -1.57
C LYS A 689 -21.12 33.92 -1.04
N ASP A 690 -20.78 32.84 -1.73
CA ASP A 690 -21.32 31.50 -1.47
C ASP A 690 -20.42 30.66 -0.54
N GLU A 691 -19.17 31.07 -0.30
CA GLU A 691 -18.28 30.47 0.70
C GLU A 691 -18.63 30.94 2.12
N ASP A 692 -18.47 30.06 3.11
CA ASP A 692 -18.71 30.39 4.52
C ASP A 692 -17.77 31.54 4.97
N PRO A 693 -18.31 32.72 5.34
CA PRO A 693 -17.51 33.87 5.72
C PRO A 693 -16.62 33.63 6.95
N ASP A 694 -17.04 32.76 7.88
CA ASP A 694 -16.26 32.44 9.06
C ASP A 694 -15.13 31.45 8.72
N ALA A 695 -15.36 30.53 7.79
CA ALA A 695 -14.31 29.67 7.26
C ALA A 695 -13.24 30.48 6.49
N VAL A 696 -13.64 31.43 5.65
CA VAL A 696 -12.71 32.31 4.91
C VAL A 696 -11.87 33.16 5.87
N LYS A 697 -12.51 33.81 6.86
CA LYS A 697 -11.79 34.57 7.88
C LYS A 697 -10.88 33.70 8.74
N GLY A 698 -11.34 32.50 9.08
CA GLY A 698 -10.55 31.52 9.83
C GLY A 698 -9.31 31.11 9.04
N PHE A 699 -9.47 30.85 7.74
CA PHE A 699 -8.37 30.53 6.84
C PHE A 699 -7.35 31.68 6.78
N GLU A 700 -7.79 32.91 6.51
CA GLU A 700 -6.92 34.09 6.48
C GLU A 700 -6.12 34.25 7.78
N LYS A 701 -6.78 34.05 8.92
CA LYS A 701 -6.17 34.20 10.24
C LYS A 701 -5.06 33.18 10.52
N GLU A 702 -5.19 31.96 10.01
CA GLU A 702 -4.25 30.86 10.27
C GLU A 702 -3.04 30.88 9.31
N LEU A 703 -3.08 31.68 8.23
CA LEU A 703 -1.97 31.85 7.31
C LEU A 703 -0.76 32.50 7.99
N LYS A 704 0.42 31.92 7.78
CA LYS A 704 1.72 32.42 8.28
C LYS A 704 2.63 32.97 7.18
N VAL A 705 2.10 33.03 5.96
CA VAL A 705 2.78 33.43 4.73
C VAL A 705 2.23 34.76 4.25
N LYS A 706 2.85 35.36 3.23
CA LYS A 706 2.26 36.52 2.56
C LYS A 706 0.96 36.11 1.86
N SER A 707 -0.10 36.89 2.04
CA SER A 707 -1.40 36.55 1.46
C SER A 707 -2.18 37.76 1.00
N HIS A 708 -3.12 37.52 0.07
CA HIS A 708 -4.20 38.43 -0.31
C HIS A 708 -5.51 37.65 -0.21
N VAL A 709 -6.35 37.96 0.76
CA VAL A 709 -7.66 37.32 0.91
C VAL A 709 -8.75 38.38 0.69
N GLU A 710 -9.63 38.11 -0.26
CA GLU A 710 -10.70 39.05 -0.64
C GLU A 710 -11.99 38.29 -0.95
N THR A 711 -13.12 38.82 -0.48
CA THR A 711 -14.45 38.28 -0.79
C THR A 711 -15.16 39.22 -1.77
N PHE A 712 -15.72 38.65 -2.85
CA PHE A 712 -16.53 39.33 -3.86
C PHE A 712 -18.02 39.10 -3.52
N PRO A 713 -18.66 39.99 -2.75
CA PRO A 713 -19.91 39.72 -2.03
C PRO A 713 -21.14 39.65 -2.94
N ASP A 714 -21.01 40.03 -4.20
CA ASP A 714 -22.07 40.03 -5.20
C ASP A 714 -21.91 38.93 -6.26
N GLN A 715 -20.77 38.22 -6.26
CA GLN A 715 -20.46 37.16 -7.19
C GLN A 715 -20.83 35.78 -6.64
N VAL A 716 -21.19 34.86 -7.53
CA VAL A 716 -21.54 33.46 -7.19
C VAL A 716 -20.31 32.55 -7.28
N HIS A 717 -20.32 31.42 -6.58
CA HIS A 717 -19.27 30.41 -6.72
C HIS A 717 -19.07 30.01 -8.19
N GLY A 718 -17.83 29.96 -8.67
CA GLY A 718 -17.54 29.67 -10.09
C GLY A 718 -17.56 30.89 -11.01
N TRP A 719 -17.70 32.12 -10.49
CA TRP A 719 -17.76 33.36 -11.29
C TRP A 719 -16.47 33.69 -12.05
N MET A 720 -15.33 33.08 -11.73
CA MET A 720 -14.08 33.20 -12.51
C MET A 720 -13.83 31.99 -13.43
N ALA A 721 -14.80 31.07 -13.49
CA ALA A 721 -14.70 29.80 -14.20
C ALA A 721 -16.04 29.48 -14.90
N ALA A 722 -16.44 28.21 -14.91
CA ALA A 722 -17.56 27.68 -15.70
C ALA A 722 -18.94 28.33 -15.42
N ARG A 723 -19.13 29.03 -14.30
CA ARG A 723 -20.40 29.67 -13.92
C ARG A 723 -20.44 31.18 -14.15
N ALA A 724 -19.42 31.76 -14.76
CA ALA A 724 -19.43 33.19 -15.08
C ALA A 724 -20.43 33.50 -16.21
N ASP A 725 -21.45 34.30 -15.89
CA ASP A 725 -22.34 34.91 -16.88
C ASP A 725 -21.69 36.20 -17.42
N LEU A 726 -20.89 36.05 -18.48
CA LEU A 726 -20.15 37.17 -19.06
C LEU A 726 -21.02 38.12 -19.90
N GLU A 727 -22.32 37.83 -20.06
CA GLU A 727 -23.29 38.76 -20.66
C GLU A 727 -23.81 39.78 -19.63
N ASP A 728 -23.74 39.47 -18.34
CA ASP A 728 -23.98 40.44 -17.28
C ASP A 728 -22.76 41.35 -17.15
N ASP A 729 -22.94 42.64 -17.45
CA ASP A 729 -21.89 43.66 -17.38
C ASP A 729 -21.18 43.74 -16.01
N LYS A 730 -21.89 43.41 -14.93
CA LYS A 730 -21.33 43.42 -13.58
C LYS A 730 -20.44 42.20 -13.35
N VAL A 731 -20.91 41.01 -13.72
CA VAL A 731 -20.12 39.77 -13.62
C VAL A 731 -18.90 39.86 -14.53
N LYS A 732 -19.05 40.42 -15.74
CA LYS A 732 -17.94 40.65 -16.67
C LYS A 732 -16.86 41.58 -16.09
N LYS A 733 -17.26 42.68 -15.45
CA LYS A 733 -16.33 43.62 -14.78
C LYS A 733 -15.61 42.97 -13.61
N GLU A 734 -16.33 42.22 -12.77
CA GLU A 734 -15.70 41.50 -11.67
C GLU A 734 -14.77 40.39 -12.20
N TYR A 735 -15.17 39.64 -13.25
CA TYR A 735 -14.33 38.66 -13.96
C TYR A 735 -12.97 39.26 -14.36
N GLU A 736 -13.00 40.41 -15.02
CA GLU A 736 -11.80 41.16 -15.38
C GLU A 736 -10.97 41.58 -14.14
N ARG A 737 -11.64 42.10 -13.10
CA ARG A 737 -11.00 42.51 -11.85
C ARG A 737 -10.32 41.34 -11.12
N GLY A 738 -10.96 40.17 -11.08
CA GLY A 738 -10.40 38.97 -10.46
C GLY A 738 -9.09 38.55 -11.13
N TYR A 739 -9.07 38.46 -12.47
CA TYR A 739 -7.84 38.11 -13.19
C TYR A 739 -6.76 39.20 -13.10
N LYS A 740 -7.16 40.48 -12.97
CA LYS A 740 -6.24 41.57 -12.67
C LYS A 740 -5.53 41.38 -11.33
N VAL A 741 -6.29 41.06 -10.26
CA VAL A 741 -5.73 40.77 -8.93
C VAL A 741 -4.80 39.56 -8.98
N LEU A 742 -5.19 38.50 -9.69
CA LEU A 742 -4.32 37.33 -9.87
C LEU A 742 -3.01 37.68 -10.59
N LEU A 743 -3.06 38.43 -11.69
CA LEU A 743 -1.87 38.84 -12.43
C LEU A 743 -0.92 39.69 -11.57
N GLU A 744 -1.46 40.67 -10.85
CA GLU A 744 -0.67 41.51 -9.94
C GLU A 744 0.00 40.66 -8.85
N PHE A 745 -0.73 39.70 -8.27
CA PHE A 745 -0.20 38.80 -7.26
C PHE A 745 0.88 37.86 -7.81
N TYR A 746 0.66 37.24 -8.98
CA TYR A 746 1.67 36.37 -9.60
C TYR A 746 2.94 37.15 -9.95
N HIS A 747 2.84 38.33 -10.57
CA HIS A 747 4.00 39.17 -10.90
C HIS A 747 4.80 39.59 -9.67
N GLN A 748 4.13 39.76 -8.52
CA GLN A 748 4.80 40.11 -7.28
C GLN A 748 5.72 38.98 -6.77
N TYR A 749 5.32 37.71 -6.92
CA TYR A 749 6.02 36.56 -6.31
C TYR A 749 6.78 35.67 -7.30
N ILE A 750 6.50 35.82 -8.60
CA ILE A 750 7.28 35.26 -9.70
C ILE A 750 7.85 36.45 -10.47
N PRO A 751 9.03 36.99 -10.12
CA PRO A 751 9.62 38.11 -10.86
C PRO A 751 10.14 37.64 -12.22
N SER A 752 10.01 38.47 -13.26
CA SER A 752 10.47 38.11 -14.60
C SER A 752 11.99 37.94 -14.65
N GLY A 753 12.47 36.89 -15.31
CA GLY A 753 13.91 36.61 -15.46
C GLY A 753 14.73 37.65 -16.26
N ARG A 754 14.12 38.78 -16.68
CA ARG A 754 14.86 39.90 -17.29
C ARG A 754 15.37 40.81 -16.18
N ALA A 755 16.67 40.75 -15.91
CA ALA A 755 17.36 41.79 -15.15
C ALA A 755 16.94 43.17 -15.70
N SER A 756 16.43 44.04 -14.84
CA SER A 756 16.23 45.45 -15.20
C SER A 756 17.58 45.99 -15.69
N LYS A 757 17.62 46.42 -16.95
CA LYS A 757 18.62 47.41 -17.32
C LYS A 757 18.11 48.74 -16.78
N MET A 758 18.93 49.30 -15.88
CA MET A 758 18.78 50.50 -15.05
C MET A 758 18.15 50.28 -13.70
#